data_AF-A0A7V2LMI9-F1
#
_entry.id   AF-A0A7V2LMI9-F1
#
_cell.length_a   1.000
_cell.length_b   1.000
_cell.length_c   1.000
_cell.angle_alpha   90.00
_cell.angle_beta   90.00
_cell.angle_gamma   90.00
#
_symmetry.space_group_name_H-M   'P 1'
#
loop_
_entity.id
_entity.type
_entity.pdbx_description
1 polymer ?
#
loop_
_entity_poly.entity_id
_entity_poly.type
_entity_poly.pdbx_seq_one_letter_code
_entity_poly.pdbx_strand_id
1 'polypeptide(L)'
;MLGKGIPGWVLFTKALGHDPNNHSGDNFSQYSNQNLGVMVRLNNGYGGAGTLPFQSKYDDFAKRCANYVRASTGARIWIVGNETNHPIEWPGADWDWSVVPPQPRSPDKRGEPITPDAYARCYKKVRTAIHAIPGHERDQVLVGGVAPWNPLTTYPGNETGDWVRYFQDILVHIGPGQCDGVTLHAYTHGDDPNLIRSERKVGNETFKQYHWDFRCYQDFMHAIPANMRHLPVYITETDQGDVPWRNENTGWVKGAYGEIDYWNQTQPQKIRALILYRWPRLDQWYIEGKEGVIQDFRDAMDFGYKWTTYTEPGQEEKLEALWRRLRALEERYHALQPQIDRAKSLNDTLGEEVQDLVVLAPDLQDAATLHTQIQELAGDVSGLEAELEKLGSTPTVPPGAVPRPSIQDVMADLPQHASARWPVRPLADIRRIVIHHTVTSTSVTPQRIAQVHVGQGKPGIAYHYLINGDGVIYAVQPLTRIVLQATSSAANRRTNADSIAIALAGDFREGRNVEPSDAQRQAAAALIAWLISERRLGGVIEQIVFGRNELGESVLSPGTQWLDGVRYRDKLFADTKAILDAASECADSEELANLRMEVTFLRTEVARLEGVAAQVPALQDQIGQLQITIGDQAAEIERWREIAEQCQDAGALPEIIDVRATLPHHPTLPPYRNRTQPITKIIIHHTDTPSNFTVEQIAHYHVYGTRPNKSQWPGIGYHYVIAADGSIYWCQNHETHSYHVGAANAYSLGVSLIGRFLRVGYDGKPQAPADQLPTTAQLESASRLVAWLMGEVNVTDIAQVVGHKEVGQTTCPGDQWRRGVNWKKDLHARIEAQRLGKPMAFYLLF
;
A
#
# COMPACT_ATOMS: atom_id res chain seq x y z
N MET A 1 6.45 -20.01 20.04
CA MET A 1 5.66 -18.85 19.58
C MET A 1 4.22 -19.27 19.31
N LEU A 2 3.88 -19.81 18.13
CA LEU A 2 2.49 -20.15 17.76
C LEU A 2 1.78 -21.09 18.76
N GLY A 3 2.44 -22.19 19.18
CA GLY A 3 1.86 -23.10 20.17
C GLY A 3 1.61 -22.50 21.56
N LYS A 4 2.23 -21.34 21.88
CA LYS A 4 1.98 -20.56 23.09
C LYS A 4 1.11 -19.31 22.83
N GLY A 5 0.68 -19.08 21.59
CA GLY A 5 -0.09 -17.88 21.21
C GLY A 5 0.68 -16.57 21.32
N ILE A 6 2.02 -16.60 21.34
CA ILE A 6 2.86 -15.42 21.53
C ILE A 6 3.42 -14.97 20.16
N PRO A 7 3.20 -13.70 19.75
CA PRO A 7 3.78 -13.16 18.53
C PRO A 7 5.30 -13.03 18.66
N GLY A 8 6.00 -12.98 17.54
CA GLY A 8 7.45 -12.84 17.51
C GLY A 8 7.96 -12.73 16.09
N TRP A 9 9.27 -12.85 15.91
CA TRP A 9 9.89 -12.72 14.59
C TRP A 9 10.48 -14.01 14.07
N VAL A 10 10.45 -14.14 12.75
CA VAL A 10 11.12 -15.18 12.00
C VAL A 10 11.99 -14.53 10.92
N LEU A 11 13.21 -15.02 10.78
CA LEU A 11 14.16 -14.56 9.78
C LEU A 11 14.36 -15.63 8.72
N PHE A 12 14.18 -15.24 7.46
CA PHE A 12 14.55 -16.04 6.31
C PHE A 12 15.79 -15.46 5.65
N THR A 13 16.68 -16.32 5.16
CA THR A 13 17.88 -15.89 4.44
C THR A 13 17.84 -16.39 2.99
N LYS A 14 18.08 -15.49 2.04
CA LYS A 14 17.85 -15.74 0.61
C LYS A 14 19.05 -15.31 -0.23
N ALA A 15 19.57 -16.24 -1.04
CA ALA A 15 20.55 -15.95 -2.08
C ALA A 15 19.79 -15.65 -3.39
N LEU A 16 19.78 -14.39 -3.79
CA LEU A 16 18.97 -13.88 -4.90
C LEU A 16 19.72 -13.85 -6.23
N GLY A 17 21.05 -13.86 -6.20
CA GLY A 17 21.91 -13.43 -7.30
C GLY A 17 21.76 -11.93 -7.57
N HIS A 18 22.16 -11.51 -8.77
CA HIS A 18 22.08 -10.13 -9.24
C HIS A 18 21.54 -10.06 -10.68
N ASP A 19 20.75 -11.03 -11.13
CA ASP A 19 20.09 -10.93 -12.44
C ASP A 19 18.92 -9.93 -12.38
N PRO A 20 19.01 -8.76 -13.06
CA PRO A 20 17.98 -7.74 -12.98
C PRO A 20 16.66 -8.15 -13.67
N ASN A 21 16.66 -9.23 -14.46
CA ASN A 21 15.46 -9.74 -15.14
C ASN A 21 14.76 -10.86 -14.36
N ASN A 22 15.28 -11.25 -13.21
CA ASN A 22 14.64 -12.25 -12.36
C ASN A 22 13.55 -11.59 -11.49
N HIS A 23 12.30 -11.95 -11.78
CA HIS A 23 11.09 -11.46 -11.12
C HIS A 23 10.49 -12.46 -10.11
N SER A 24 11.25 -13.48 -9.69
CA SER A 24 10.77 -14.42 -8.67
C SER A 24 10.76 -13.78 -7.28
N GLY A 25 9.79 -14.19 -6.46
CA GLY A 25 9.63 -13.85 -5.05
C GLY A 25 9.12 -15.04 -4.25
N ASP A 26 8.92 -14.86 -2.94
CA ASP A 26 8.44 -15.90 -2.02
C ASP A 26 7.16 -15.47 -1.29
N ASN A 27 6.36 -16.46 -0.88
CA ASN A 27 5.15 -16.24 -0.10
C ASN A 27 5.37 -16.58 1.38
N PHE A 28 5.42 -15.54 2.21
CA PHE A 28 5.56 -15.63 3.66
C PHE A 28 4.23 -15.44 4.41
N SER A 29 3.10 -15.31 3.71
CA SER A 29 1.78 -15.09 4.31
C SER A 29 1.38 -16.17 5.29
N GLN A 30 1.90 -17.39 5.14
CA GLN A 30 1.70 -18.47 6.13
C GLN A 30 2.24 -18.11 7.53
N TYR A 31 3.23 -17.22 7.64
CA TYR A 31 3.78 -16.74 8.91
C TYR A 31 3.14 -15.43 9.35
N SER A 32 3.03 -14.45 8.45
CA SER A 32 2.48 -13.13 8.79
C SER A 32 0.97 -13.15 9.08
N ASN A 33 0.18 -14.03 8.43
CA ASN A 33 -1.24 -14.22 8.77
C ASN A 33 -1.43 -14.82 10.17
N GLN A 34 -0.36 -15.33 10.80
CA GLN A 34 -0.35 -15.83 12.18
C GLN A 34 0.29 -14.84 13.15
N ASN A 35 0.34 -13.54 12.79
CA ASN A 35 0.92 -12.46 13.58
C ASN A 35 2.41 -12.62 13.91
N LEU A 36 3.17 -13.32 13.04
CA LEU A 36 4.64 -13.32 13.11
C LEU A 36 5.21 -12.21 12.24
N GLY A 37 6.16 -11.46 12.79
CA GLY A 37 6.96 -10.50 12.02
C GLY A 37 7.96 -11.25 11.14
N VAL A 38 7.87 -11.05 9.82
CA VAL A 38 8.76 -11.71 8.86
C VAL A 38 9.88 -10.78 8.43
N MET A 39 11.11 -11.19 8.71
CA MET A 39 12.34 -10.56 8.22
C MET A 39 12.95 -11.42 7.11
N VAL A 40 13.53 -10.78 6.10
CA VAL A 40 14.24 -11.49 5.02
C VAL A 40 15.60 -10.85 4.77
N ARG A 41 16.67 -11.64 4.93
CA ARG A 41 18.05 -11.26 4.57
C ARG A 41 18.28 -11.50 3.08
N LEU A 42 18.55 -10.41 2.36
CA LEU A 42 18.76 -10.34 0.92
C LEU A 42 20.26 -10.40 0.64
N ASN A 43 20.73 -11.58 0.24
CA ASN A 43 22.12 -11.81 -0.17
C ASN A 43 22.17 -11.99 -1.70
N ASN A 44 23.26 -11.56 -2.34
CA ASN A 44 23.58 -11.98 -3.70
C ASN A 44 23.89 -13.49 -3.73
N GLY A 45 24.71 -13.95 -2.80
CA GLY A 45 25.04 -15.36 -2.62
C GLY A 45 25.71 -15.58 -1.27
N TYR A 46 26.37 -16.72 -1.12
CA TYR A 46 27.19 -17.05 0.06
C TYR A 46 28.58 -17.50 -0.40
N GLY A 47 29.56 -17.43 0.50
CA GLY A 47 30.93 -17.79 0.15
C GLY A 47 31.49 -16.85 -0.93
N GLY A 48 32.34 -17.37 -1.82
CA GLY A 48 32.93 -16.60 -2.92
C GLY A 48 31.95 -16.03 -3.96
N ALA A 49 30.65 -16.36 -3.91
CA ALA A 49 29.64 -15.60 -4.66
C ALA A 49 29.45 -14.18 -4.10
N GLY A 50 29.70 -14.02 -2.80
CA GLY A 50 29.60 -12.79 -2.04
C GLY A 50 28.18 -12.48 -1.58
N THR A 51 28.06 -12.02 -0.34
CA THR A 51 26.79 -11.49 0.20
C THR A 51 26.30 -10.28 -0.61
N LEU A 52 27.25 -9.49 -1.13
CA LEU A 52 27.06 -8.51 -2.18
C LEU A 52 27.84 -8.99 -3.42
N PRO A 53 27.39 -8.68 -4.65
CA PRO A 53 28.20 -9.00 -5.82
C PRO A 53 29.37 -8.02 -5.93
N PHE A 54 30.20 -8.16 -6.95
CA PHE A 54 31.20 -7.14 -7.28
C PHE A 54 30.56 -5.74 -7.40
N GLN A 55 31.29 -4.70 -7.05
CA GLN A 55 30.80 -3.30 -7.07
C GLN A 55 30.20 -2.89 -8.43
N SER A 56 30.74 -3.43 -9.53
CA SER A 56 30.24 -3.21 -10.90
C SER A 56 28.82 -3.74 -11.13
N LYS A 57 28.27 -4.52 -10.20
CA LYS A 57 26.95 -5.17 -10.25
C LYS A 57 25.97 -4.68 -9.19
N TYR A 58 26.28 -3.62 -8.44
CA TYR A 58 25.37 -3.08 -7.43
C TYR A 58 24.03 -2.59 -7.99
N ASP A 59 24.01 -2.00 -9.19
CA ASP A 59 22.76 -1.57 -9.82
C ASP A 59 21.88 -2.77 -10.23
N ASP A 60 22.50 -3.83 -10.77
CA ASP A 60 21.82 -5.06 -11.14
C ASP A 60 21.25 -5.76 -9.89
N PHE A 61 22.02 -5.79 -8.80
CA PHE A 61 21.58 -6.34 -7.52
C PHE A 61 20.45 -5.55 -6.87
N ALA A 62 20.53 -4.21 -6.87
CA ALA A 62 19.44 -3.37 -6.36
C ALA A 62 18.12 -3.62 -7.11
N LYS A 63 18.19 -3.73 -8.44
CA LYS A 63 17.02 -4.12 -9.26
C LYS A 63 16.51 -5.52 -8.92
N ARG A 64 17.41 -6.49 -8.76
CA ARG A 64 17.05 -7.86 -8.36
C ARG A 64 16.34 -7.90 -7.01
N CYS A 65 16.87 -7.19 -6.01
CA CYS A 65 16.24 -7.07 -4.69
C CYS A 65 14.84 -6.44 -4.79
N ALA A 66 14.69 -5.34 -5.53
CA ALA A 66 13.39 -4.70 -5.71
C ALA A 66 12.37 -5.62 -6.42
N ASN A 67 12.81 -6.38 -7.43
CA ASN A 67 11.96 -7.37 -8.09
C ASN A 67 11.52 -8.48 -7.13
N TYR A 68 12.45 -8.98 -6.30
CA TYR A 68 12.14 -9.99 -5.29
C TYR A 68 11.13 -9.46 -4.26
N VAL A 69 11.32 -8.25 -3.76
CA VAL A 69 10.39 -7.61 -2.81
C VAL A 69 9.00 -7.44 -3.42
N ARG A 70 8.91 -6.88 -4.64
CA ARG A 70 7.63 -6.69 -5.35
C ARG A 70 6.87 -7.99 -5.57
N ALA A 71 7.59 -9.08 -5.84
CA ALA A 71 7.00 -10.40 -6.08
C ALA A 71 6.72 -11.20 -4.79
N SER A 72 7.19 -10.72 -3.62
CA SER A 72 7.05 -11.42 -2.35
C SER A 72 5.87 -10.90 -1.53
N THR A 73 5.19 -11.79 -0.81
CA THR A 73 4.04 -11.43 0.04
C THR A 73 4.30 -11.79 1.49
N GLY A 74 3.78 -10.98 2.41
CA GLY A 74 3.79 -11.29 3.85
C GLY A 74 5.10 -10.95 4.59
N ALA A 75 6.05 -10.26 3.95
CA ALA A 75 7.23 -9.69 4.58
C ALA A 75 7.28 -8.16 4.38
N ARG A 76 7.85 -7.44 5.35
CA ARG A 76 7.97 -5.97 5.38
C ARG A 76 9.30 -5.46 5.97
N ILE A 77 10.20 -6.39 6.32
CA ILE A 77 11.50 -6.09 6.92
C ILE A 77 12.58 -6.81 6.09
N TRP A 78 13.51 -6.06 5.53
CA TRP A 78 14.51 -6.51 4.58
C TRP A 78 15.90 -6.18 5.11
N ILE A 79 16.80 -7.16 5.18
CA ILE A 79 18.18 -6.96 5.65
C ILE A 79 19.11 -7.08 4.45
N VAL A 80 19.95 -6.09 4.19
CA VAL A 80 20.82 -6.09 3.00
C VAL A 80 22.19 -6.66 3.35
N GLY A 81 22.45 -7.88 2.86
CA GLY A 81 23.70 -8.59 3.08
C GLY A 81 23.89 -9.14 4.49
N ASN A 82 25.08 -9.73 4.70
CA ASN A 82 25.49 -10.45 5.90
C ASN A 82 27.00 -10.31 6.10
N GLU A 83 27.44 -10.00 7.32
CA GLU A 83 28.85 -10.13 7.76
C GLU A 83 29.87 -9.58 6.76
N THR A 84 29.63 -8.35 6.27
CA THR A 84 30.36 -7.79 5.13
C THR A 84 31.85 -7.52 5.40
N ASN A 85 32.25 -7.46 6.67
CA ASN A 85 33.65 -7.41 7.10
C ASN A 85 34.34 -8.79 7.11
N HIS A 86 33.63 -9.88 6.83
CA HIS A 86 34.20 -11.22 6.80
C HIS A 86 34.57 -11.60 5.36
N PRO A 87 35.84 -11.95 5.06
CA PRO A 87 36.25 -12.29 3.68
C PRO A 87 35.49 -13.47 3.06
N ILE A 88 34.89 -14.33 3.88
CA ILE A 88 34.03 -15.42 3.41
C ILE A 88 32.81 -14.90 2.62
N GLU A 89 32.37 -13.67 2.88
CA GLU A 89 31.21 -13.05 2.23
C GLU A 89 31.61 -12.07 1.12
N TRP A 90 32.89 -12.01 0.75
CA TRP A 90 33.37 -11.15 -0.33
C TRP A 90 33.19 -11.82 -1.70
N PRO A 91 32.74 -11.08 -2.72
CA PRO A 91 32.64 -11.62 -4.07
C PRO A 91 34.04 -11.97 -4.60
N GLY A 92 34.17 -13.20 -5.10
CA GLY A 92 35.41 -13.77 -5.61
C GLY A 92 36.35 -14.38 -4.56
N ALA A 93 35.98 -14.36 -3.27
CA ALA A 93 36.86 -14.87 -2.21
C ALA A 93 36.86 -16.41 -2.10
N ASP A 94 38.05 -16.98 -1.91
CA ASP A 94 38.27 -18.37 -1.50
C ASP A 94 39.49 -18.42 -0.58
N TRP A 95 39.22 -18.61 0.72
CA TRP A 95 40.19 -18.49 1.79
C TRP A 95 40.44 -19.84 2.46
N ASP A 96 41.67 -20.04 2.92
CA ASP A 96 42.03 -21.18 3.74
C ASP A 96 41.87 -20.81 5.22
N TRP A 97 40.84 -21.38 5.85
CA TRP A 97 40.51 -21.19 7.25
C TRP A 97 41.26 -22.13 8.19
N SER A 98 42.05 -23.08 7.65
CA SER A 98 42.82 -24.04 8.46
C SER A 98 44.16 -23.49 8.96
N VAL A 99 44.57 -22.32 8.46
CA VAL A 99 45.79 -21.63 8.85
C VAL A 99 45.49 -20.39 9.68
N VAL A 100 46.42 -20.01 10.56
CA VAL A 100 46.25 -18.88 11.49
C VAL A 100 47.39 -17.87 11.29
N PRO A 101 47.09 -16.61 10.86
CA PRO A 101 45.76 -16.11 10.50
C PRO A 101 45.25 -16.73 9.17
N PRO A 102 43.92 -16.77 8.95
CA PRO A 102 43.36 -17.17 7.67
C PRO A 102 43.90 -16.32 6.52
N GLN A 103 44.06 -16.92 5.34
CA GLN A 103 44.60 -16.24 4.17
C GLN A 103 43.94 -16.74 2.88
N PRO A 104 43.91 -15.94 1.80
CA PRO A 104 43.37 -16.40 0.53
C PRO A 104 44.22 -17.54 -0.04
N ARG A 105 43.57 -18.52 -0.70
CA ARG A 105 44.28 -19.67 -1.30
C ARG A 105 45.26 -19.28 -2.40
N SER A 106 45.01 -18.15 -3.06
CA SER A 106 45.90 -17.50 -4.02
C SER A 106 45.56 -16.01 -4.12
N PRO A 107 46.45 -15.15 -4.66
CA PRO A 107 46.21 -13.70 -4.71
C PRO A 107 44.91 -13.29 -5.42
N ASP A 108 44.50 -14.01 -6.48
CA ASP A 108 43.26 -13.80 -7.22
C ASP A 108 42.00 -14.25 -6.45
N LYS A 109 42.18 -15.07 -5.40
CA LYS A 109 41.12 -15.56 -4.50
C LYS A 109 40.95 -14.74 -3.23
N ARG A 110 41.60 -13.58 -3.15
CA ARG A 110 41.33 -12.61 -2.09
C ARG A 110 39.87 -12.17 -2.08
N GLY A 111 39.25 -12.04 -3.25
CA GLY A 111 37.94 -11.41 -3.43
C GLY A 111 38.03 -9.88 -3.35
N GLU A 112 36.93 -9.21 -3.69
CA GLU A 112 36.80 -7.75 -3.55
C GLU A 112 36.34 -7.40 -2.11
N PRO A 113 37.17 -6.71 -1.31
CA PRO A 113 36.79 -6.33 0.04
C PRO A 113 35.59 -5.40 0.06
N ILE A 114 34.61 -5.69 0.91
CA ILE A 114 33.45 -4.82 1.11
C ILE A 114 33.80 -3.79 2.20
N THR A 115 34.34 -2.64 1.82
CA THR A 115 34.59 -1.51 2.74
C THR A 115 33.28 -0.86 3.23
N PRO A 116 33.29 -0.08 4.32
CA PRO A 116 32.09 0.62 4.78
C PRO A 116 31.42 1.49 3.72
N ASP A 117 32.22 2.22 2.95
CA ASP A 117 31.77 3.05 1.83
C ASP A 117 31.21 2.22 0.65
N ALA A 118 31.84 1.09 0.31
CA ALA A 118 31.29 0.18 -0.71
C ALA A 118 29.95 -0.44 -0.27
N TYR A 119 29.87 -0.88 0.99
CA TYR A 119 28.63 -1.38 1.58
C TYR A 119 27.52 -0.32 1.53
N ALA A 120 27.81 0.89 2.03
CA ALA A 120 26.86 2.00 2.08
C ALA A 120 26.31 2.35 0.69
N ARG A 121 27.15 2.34 -0.36
CA ARG A 121 26.69 2.54 -1.74
C ARG A 121 25.70 1.48 -2.19
N CYS A 122 26.01 0.20 -1.98
CA CYS A 122 25.12 -0.90 -2.37
C CYS A 122 23.81 -0.83 -1.59
N TYR A 123 23.90 -0.69 -0.26
CA TYR A 123 22.76 -0.57 0.64
C TYR A 123 21.81 0.55 0.23
N LYS A 124 22.32 1.77 -0.03
CA LYS A 124 21.50 2.92 -0.46
C LYS A 124 20.77 2.66 -1.77
N LYS A 125 21.43 2.00 -2.74
CA LYS A 125 20.80 1.61 -4.02
C LYS A 125 19.67 0.62 -3.79
N VAL A 126 19.90 -0.41 -2.97
CA VAL A 126 18.88 -1.43 -2.63
C VAL A 126 17.70 -0.78 -1.90
N ARG A 127 17.94 0.02 -0.86
CA ARG A 127 16.89 0.71 -0.11
C ARG A 127 16.05 1.63 -1.01
N THR A 128 16.71 2.46 -1.81
CA THR A 128 16.02 3.36 -2.75
C THR A 128 15.16 2.58 -3.74
N ALA A 129 15.66 1.47 -4.27
CA ALA A 129 14.92 0.65 -5.22
C ALA A 129 13.72 -0.05 -4.57
N ILE A 130 13.81 -0.46 -3.30
CA ILE A 130 12.70 -1.06 -2.54
C ILE A 130 11.63 -0.03 -2.22
N HIS A 131 12.00 1.14 -1.68
CA HIS A 131 11.05 2.20 -1.32
C HIS A 131 10.36 2.84 -2.53
N ALA A 132 10.92 2.70 -3.74
CA ALA A 132 10.29 3.14 -4.98
C ALA A 132 9.17 2.20 -5.47
N ILE A 133 8.95 1.05 -4.82
CA ILE A 133 7.88 0.11 -5.17
C ILE A 133 6.58 0.57 -4.50
N PRO A 134 5.49 0.76 -5.26
CA PRO A 134 4.19 1.11 -4.69
C PRO A 134 3.74 0.10 -3.63
N GLY A 135 3.37 0.58 -2.45
CA GLY A 135 2.96 -0.24 -1.30
C GLY A 135 4.09 -0.75 -0.41
N HIS A 136 5.35 -0.38 -0.70
CA HIS A 136 6.54 -0.72 0.07
C HIS A 136 7.34 0.51 0.52
N GLU A 137 6.75 1.72 0.44
CA GLU A 137 7.37 3.00 0.80
C GLU A 137 7.75 3.05 2.30
N ARG A 138 7.09 2.24 3.13
CA ARG A 138 7.27 2.15 4.58
C ARG A 138 7.92 0.83 5.04
N ASP A 139 8.38 0.00 4.11
CA ASP A 139 9.11 -1.21 4.47
C ASP A 139 10.41 -0.85 5.17
N GLN A 140 10.81 -1.62 6.18
CA GLN A 140 12.10 -1.41 6.85
C GLN A 140 13.21 -2.07 6.03
N VAL A 141 14.16 -1.28 5.56
CA VAL A 141 15.42 -1.79 5.00
C VAL A 141 16.52 -1.58 6.04
N LEU A 142 17.07 -2.69 6.53
CA LEU A 142 18.01 -2.73 7.65
C LEU A 142 19.43 -3.02 7.14
N VAL A 143 20.42 -2.41 7.79
CA VAL A 143 21.83 -2.77 7.55
C VAL A 143 22.09 -4.20 8.01
N GLY A 144 22.96 -4.91 7.31
CA GLY A 144 23.38 -6.28 7.62
C GLY A 144 24.30 -6.33 8.84
N GLY A 145 24.20 -7.41 9.60
CA GLY A 145 25.01 -7.61 10.81
C GLY A 145 26.48 -7.74 10.44
N VAL A 146 27.36 -7.18 11.27
CA VAL A 146 28.81 -7.26 11.12
C VAL A 146 29.31 -8.46 11.90
N ALA A 147 30.27 -9.22 11.34
CA ALA A 147 30.88 -10.35 12.03
C ALA A 147 31.71 -9.83 13.22
N PRO A 148 31.37 -10.17 14.46
CA PRO A 148 32.16 -9.80 15.62
C PRO A 148 33.53 -10.50 15.59
N TRP A 149 34.53 -9.87 16.21
CA TRP A 149 35.90 -10.39 16.36
C TRP A 149 36.68 -10.69 15.07
N ASN A 150 36.21 -10.23 13.91
CA ASN A 150 36.93 -10.40 12.65
C ASN A 150 37.74 -9.14 12.28
N PRO A 151 39.09 -9.17 12.37
CA PRO A 151 39.96 -8.05 12.04
C PRO A 151 40.50 -8.04 10.59
N LEU A 152 39.94 -8.85 9.69
CA LEU A 152 40.52 -9.07 8.35
C LEU A 152 40.18 -7.96 7.33
N THR A 153 39.18 -7.11 7.62
CA THR A 153 38.83 -5.97 6.76
C THR A 153 39.54 -4.71 7.20
N THR A 154 40.59 -4.30 6.48
CA THR A 154 41.33 -3.06 6.74
C THR A 154 41.10 -2.04 5.62
N TYR A 155 41.11 -0.75 6.00
CA TYR A 155 40.93 0.39 5.09
C TYR A 155 41.51 1.66 5.74
N PRO A 156 41.74 2.76 4.99
CA PRO A 156 42.28 3.99 5.58
C PRO A 156 41.44 4.50 6.76
N GLY A 157 42.09 4.67 7.91
CA GLY A 157 41.44 5.04 9.18
C GLY A 157 41.03 3.86 10.06
N ASN A 158 41.10 2.62 9.56
CA ASN A 158 40.87 1.39 10.33
C ASN A 158 41.89 0.31 9.92
N GLU A 159 43.17 0.62 10.13
CA GLU A 159 44.30 -0.22 9.71
C GLU A 159 44.39 -1.52 10.51
N THR A 160 43.80 -1.57 11.70
CA THR A 160 43.75 -2.75 12.58
C THR A 160 42.59 -3.69 12.26
N GLY A 161 41.63 -3.25 11.44
CA GLY A 161 40.41 -4.01 11.14
C GLY A 161 39.43 -4.07 12.30
N ASP A 162 39.39 -3.04 13.16
CA ASP A 162 38.42 -2.96 14.25
C ASP A 162 36.99 -3.10 13.71
N TRP A 163 36.33 -4.22 14.06
CA TRP A 163 35.00 -4.57 13.56
C TRP A 163 33.89 -3.67 14.13
N VAL A 164 34.07 -3.15 15.34
CA VAL A 164 33.13 -2.19 15.94
C VAL A 164 33.24 -0.85 15.23
N ARG A 165 34.47 -0.44 14.88
CA ARG A 165 34.70 0.73 14.04
C ARG A 165 34.15 0.55 12.62
N TYR A 166 34.35 -0.61 12.00
CA TYR A 166 33.75 -0.92 10.69
C TYR A 166 32.24 -0.76 10.69
N PHE A 167 31.58 -1.28 11.73
CA PHE A 167 30.14 -1.10 11.94
C PHE A 167 29.74 0.37 12.08
N GLN A 168 30.46 1.14 12.91
CA GLN A 168 30.21 2.57 13.08
C GLN A 168 30.38 3.33 11.76
N ASP A 169 31.45 3.06 11.02
CA ASP A 169 31.75 3.71 9.75
C ASP A 169 30.68 3.41 8.68
N ILE A 170 30.11 2.19 8.65
CA ILE A 170 28.96 1.87 7.80
C ILE A 170 27.80 2.83 8.08
N LEU A 171 27.43 2.97 9.36
CA LEU A 171 26.31 3.82 9.76
C LEU A 171 26.56 5.30 9.44
N VAL A 172 27.79 5.77 9.64
CA VAL A 172 28.22 7.13 9.29
C VAL A 172 28.13 7.37 7.78
N HIS A 173 28.62 6.44 6.95
CA HIS A 173 28.53 6.55 5.49
C HIS A 173 27.09 6.47 4.98
N ILE A 174 26.22 5.72 5.65
CA ILE A 174 24.79 5.66 5.32
C ILE A 174 24.09 6.98 5.68
N GLY A 175 24.23 7.42 6.93
CA GLY A 175 23.60 8.62 7.48
C GLY A 175 22.17 8.38 8.00
N PRO A 176 21.68 9.23 8.92
CA PRO A 176 20.43 9.01 9.64
C PRO A 176 19.18 9.04 8.75
N GLY A 177 19.17 9.83 7.67
CA GLY A 177 18.01 9.94 6.77
C GLY A 177 17.88 8.83 5.73
N GLN A 178 18.79 7.85 5.73
CA GLN A 178 18.84 6.78 4.72
C GLN A 178 18.88 5.39 5.35
N CYS A 179 18.57 5.25 6.64
CA CYS A 179 18.60 3.98 7.36
C CYS A 179 17.29 3.75 8.11
N ASP A 180 16.65 2.59 7.96
CA ASP A 180 15.38 2.29 8.64
C ASP A 180 15.59 1.47 9.92
N GLY A 181 16.80 0.95 10.13
CA GLY A 181 17.17 0.19 11.32
C GLY A 181 18.48 -0.54 11.21
N VAL A 182 18.90 -1.11 12.35
CA VAL A 182 20.22 -1.69 12.55
C VAL A 182 20.09 -3.16 12.90
N THR A 183 20.94 -4.01 12.31
CA THR A 183 21.07 -5.40 12.75
C THR A 183 22.43 -5.68 13.34
N LEU A 184 22.46 -6.53 14.36
CA LEU A 184 23.65 -6.94 15.10
C LEU A 184 23.74 -8.46 15.15
N HIS A 185 24.95 -8.99 15.27
CA HIS A 185 25.24 -10.38 15.58
C HIS A 185 25.93 -10.44 16.96
N ALA A 186 25.56 -11.40 17.79
CA ALA A 186 26.13 -11.56 19.13
C ALA A 186 26.11 -13.02 19.55
N TYR A 187 27.23 -13.53 20.08
CA TYR A 187 27.43 -14.95 20.37
C TYR A 187 28.16 -15.13 21.69
N THR A 188 28.07 -16.30 22.31
CA THR A 188 29.02 -16.71 23.38
C THR A 188 30.12 -17.58 22.79
N HIS A 189 31.27 -17.72 23.45
CA HIS A 189 32.28 -18.71 23.05
C HIS A 189 32.17 -19.99 23.88
N GLY A 190 31.01 -20.65 23.80
CA GLY A 190 30.69 -21.84 24.59
C GLY A 190 29.22 -21.88 25.01
N ASP A 191 28.82 -23.01 25.57
CA ASP A 191 27.43 -23.32 25.93
C ASP A 191 27.08 -23.07 27.41
N ASP A 192 28.03 -22.56 28.21
CA ASP A 192 27.76 -22.17 29.60
C ASP A 192 26.85 -20.91 29.62
N PRO A 193 25.64 -20.99 30.20
CA PRO A 193 24.71 -19.85 30.27
C PRO A 193 25.29 -18.64 31.02
N ASN A 194 26.31 -18.80 31.87
CA ASN A 194 26.97 -17.68 32.54
C ASN A 194 27.73 -16.77 31.55
N LEU A 195 28.09 -17.27 30.37
CA LEU A 195 28.75 -16.49 29.32
C LEU A 195 27.85 -15.39 28.76
N ILE A 196 26.52 -15.50 28.89
CA ILE A 196 25.57 -14.46 28.48
C ILE A 196 25.85 -13.12 29.20
N ARG A 197 26.21 -13.18 30.48
CA ARG A 197 26.47 -12.00 31.34
C ARG A 197 27.96 -11.78 31.61
N SER A 198 28.82 -12.45 30.84
CA SER A 198 30.27 -12.36 31.00
C SER A 198 30.75 -10.95 30.63
N GLU A 199 31.53 -10.36 31.54
CA GLU A 199 32.27 -9.11 31.31
C GLU A 199 33.67 -9.37 30.71
N ARG A 200 33.97 -10.63 30.36
CA ARG A 200 35.26 -11.00 29.79
C ARG A 200 35.53 -10.19 28.53
N LYS A 201 36.72 -9.61 28.46
CA LYS A 201 37.20 -8.85 27.30
C LYS A 201 38.03 -9.71 26.36
N VAL A 202 38.17 -9.26 25.12
CA VAL A 202 39.07 -9.88 24.13
C VAL A 202 40.50 -9.90 24.70
N GLY A 203 41.18 -11.03 24.62
CA GLY A 203 42.54 -11.17 25.19
C GLY A 203 43.65 -10.48 24.39
N ASN A 204 43.34 -9.98 23.19
CA ASN A 204 44.27 -9.25 22.33
C ASN A 204 44.37 -7.78 22.80
N GLU A 205 45.58 -7.30 23.02
CA GLU A 205 45.85 -5.94 23.52
C GLU A 205 45.23 -4.83 22.65
N THR A 206 45.12 -5.03 21.33
CA THR A 206 44.52 -4.09 20.38
C THR A 206 43.02 -3.94 20.56
N PHE A 207 42.34 -4.98 21.05
CA PHE A 207 40.87 -5.06 21.12
C PHE A 207 40.34 -5.30 22.54
N LYS A 208 41.18 -5.15 23.56
CA LYS A 208 40.88 -5.45 24.97
C LYS A 208 39.73 -4.65 25.59
N GLN A 209 39.24 -3.63 24.89
CA GLN A 209 38.06 -2.86 25.28
C GLN A 209 36.74 -3.60 25.01
N TYR A 210 36.72 -4.47 24.00
CA TYR A 210 35.51 -5.17 23.55
C TYR A 210 35.27 -6.47 24.32
N HIS A 211 34.01 -6.86 24.44
CA HIS A 211 33.59 -8.08 25.10
C HIS A 211 33.87 -9.31 24.22
N TRP A 212 34.18 -10.42 24.88
CA TRP A 212 34.48 -11.70 24.23
C TRP A 212 33.23 -12.56 24.01
N ASP A 213 32.23 -12.45 24.86
CA ASP A 213 31.01 -13.27 24.79
C ASP A 213 29.80 -12.42 24.38
N PHE A 214 28.59 -12.83 24.78
CA PHE A 214 27.33 -12.27 24.30
C PHE A 214 27.23 -10.76 24.42
N ARG A 215 27.77 -10.17 25.51
CA ARG A 215 27.80 -8.71 25.73
C ARG A 215 28.57 -7.90 24.69
N CYS A 216 29.19 -8.53 23.68
CA CYS A 216 29.69 -7.82 22.50
C CYS A 216 28.58 -7.01 21.79
N TYR A 217 27.30 -7.39 21.94
CA TYR A 217 26.18 -6.58 21.46
C TYR A 217 26.21 -5.16 22.05
N GLN A 218 26.64 -4.97 23.30
CA GLN A 218 26.73 -3.67 23.95
C GLN A 218 27.79 -2.78 23.29
N ASP A 219 28.89 -3.37 22.83
CA ASP A 219 29.94 -2.62 22.12
C ASP A 219 29.39 -2.04 20.81
N PHE A 220 28.62 -2.84 20.07
CA PHE A 220 27.93 -2.35 18.89
C PHE A 220 26.84 -1.32 19.22
N MET A 221 26.03 -1.55 20.25
CA MET A 221 24.99 -0.59 20.67
C MET A 221 25.59 0.77 21.02
N HIS A 222 26.72 0.81 21.73
CA HIS A 222 27.42 2.05 22.06
C HIS A 222 28.05 2.72 20.83
N ALA A 223 28.44 1.94 19.82
CA ALA A 223 29.01 2.43 18.57
C ALA A 223 27.98 3.05 17.60
N ILE A 224 26.68 2.82 17.81
CA ILE A 224 25.62 3.46 17.00
C ILE A 224 25.70 4.99 17.18
N PRO A 225 25.83 5.77 16.07
CA PRO A 225 25.87 7.23 16.12
C PRO A 225 24.68 7.82 16.86
N ALA A 226 24.89 8.87 17.66
CA ALA A 226 23.86 9.45 18.53
C ALA A 226 22.58 9.85 17.76
N ASN A 227 22.72 10.42 16.57
CA ASN A 227 21.63 10.81 15.68
C ASN A 227 20.92 9.62 15.00
N MET A 228 21.36 8.39 15.23
CA MET A 228 20.75 7.15 14.74
C MET A 228 20.23 6.26 15.88
N ARG A 229 20.37 6.68 17.14
CA ARG A 229 19.91 5.90 18.31
C ARG A 229 18.39 5.79 18.45
N HIS A 230 17.64 6.56 17.66
CA HIS A 230 16.19 6.45 17.54
C HIS A 230 15.78 5.26 16.65
N LEU A 231 16.70 4.73 15.82
CA LEU A 231 16.41 3.64 14.91
C LEU A 231 16.23 2.32 15.66
N PRO A 232 15.36 1.42 15.16
CA PRO A 232 15.21 0.08 15.72
C PRO A 232 16.48 -0.74 15.58
N VAL A 233 16.78 -1.54 16.60
CA VAL A 233 17.88 -2.50 16.59
C VAL A 233 17.35 -3.93 16.70
N TYR A 234 17.93 -4.84 15.93
CA TYR A 234 17.58 -6.26 15.93
C TYR A 234 18.86 -7.10 16.03
N ILE A 235 18.95 -8.02 17.01
CA ILE A 235 19.99 -9.04 16.98
C ILE A 235 19.48 -10.16 16.07
N THR A 236 20.05 -10.26 14.88
CA THR A 236 19.54 -11.15 13.82
C THR A 236 20.27 -12.49 13.74
N GLU A 237 21.26 -12.68 14.59
CA GLU A 237 22.00 -13.93 14.72
C GLU A 237 22.57 -14.05 16.13
N THR A 238 22.27 -15.16 16.80
CA THR A 238 22.86 -15.52 18.09
C THR A 238 22.87 -17.03 18.32
N ASP A 239 23.93 -17.52 18.93
CA ASP A 239 24.10 -18.90 19.34
C ASP A 239 25.21 -19.01 20.40
N GLN A 240 25.49 -20.26 20.81
CA GLN A 240 26.50 -20.63 21.79
C GLN A 240 27.94 -20.71 21.22
N GLY A 241 28.20 -20.05 20.09
CA GLY A 241 29.51 -19.96 19.43
C GLY A 241 29.88 -21.19 18.65
N ASP A 242 31.17 -21.54 18.66
CA ASP A 242 31.73 -22.65 17.87
C ASP A 242 31.25 -24.05 18.26
N VAL A 243 30.33 -24.17 19.22
CA VAL A 243 29.78 -25.45 19.69
C VAL A 243 28.34 -25.68 19.21
N PRO A 244 28.00 -26.86 18.67
CA PRO A 244 26.63 -27.21 18.29
C PRO A 244 25.67 -27.13 19.47
N TRP A 245 24.45 -26.62 19.28
CA TRP A 245 23.43 -26.62 20.34
C TRP A 245 23.31 -28.00 20.99
N ARG A 246 23.38 -28.07 22.32
CA ARG A 246 23.10 -29.30 23.04
C ARG A 246 21.60 -29.56 23.03
N ASN A 247 21.19 -30.83 22.95
CA ASN A 247 19.78 -31.19 23.12
C ASN A 247 19.39 -31.20 24.60
N GLU A 248 19.61 -30.09 25.30
CA GLU A 248 19.41 -29.91 26.74
C GLU A 248 18.84 -28.51 26.99
N ASN A 249 18.00 -28.36 28.02
CA ASN A 249 17.54 -27.05 28.49
C ASN A 249 18.59 -26.52 29.47
N THR A 250 19.65 -25.90 28.93
CA THR A 250 20.77 -25.37 29.72
C THR A 250 20.43 -24.05 30.41
N GLY A 251 19.35 -23.38 29.99
CA GLY A 251 19.00 -22.04 30.43
C GLY A 251 19.73 -20.94 29.66
N TRP A 252 20.53 -21.30 28.64
CA TRP A 252 21.24 -20.35 27.80
C TRP A 252 20.26 -19.43 27.06
N VAL A 253 19.20 -20.00 26.46
CA VAL A 253 18.23 -19.20 25.68
C VAL A 253 17.46 -18.26 26.60
N LYS A 254 16.90 -18.77 27.71
CA LYS A 254 16.32 -17.92 28.76
C LYS A 254 17.25 -16.81 29.21
N GLY A 255 18.52 -17.15 29.46
CA GLY A 255 19.54 -16.20 29.88
C GLY A 255 19.71 -15.06 28.87
N ALA A 256 19.86 -15.40 27.59
CA ALA A 256 20.04 -14.43 26.50
C ALA A 256 18.84 -13.47 26.39
N TYR A 257 17.62 -14.00 26.39
CA TYR A 257 16.40 -13.17 26.36
C TYR A 257 16.28 -12.28 27.60
N GLY A 258 16.60 -12.79 28.79
CA GLY A 258 16.58 -12.00 30.03
C GLY A 258 17.66 -10.92 30.08
N GLU A 259 18.83 -11.12 29.46
CA GLU A 259 19.85 -10.08 29.32
C GLU A 259 19.40 -8.96 28.37
N ILE A 260 18.74 -9.30 27.25
CA ILE A 260 18.19 -8.29 26.34
C ILE A 260 17.01 -7.53 26.97
N ASP A 261 16.17 -8.22 27.76
CA ASP A 261 15.14 -7.57 28.56
C ASP A 261 15.76 -6.59 29.58
N TYR A 262 16.81 -7.00 30.29
CA TYR A 262 17.55 -6.11 31.19
C TYR A 262 18.12 -4.88 30.46
N TRP A 263 18.73 -5.06 29.30
CA TRP A 263 19.16 -3.93 28.45
C TRP A 263 17.97 -3.03 28.11
N ASN A 264 16.86 -3.60 27.64
CA ASN A 264 15.67 -2.84 27.26
C ASN A 264 15.01 -2.12 28.44
N GLN A 265 15.18 -2.58 29.67
CA GLN A 265 14.69 -1.88 30.86
C GLN A 265 15.61 -0.75 31.31
N THR A 266 16.92 -0.88 31.05
CA THR A 266 17.93 0.04 31.59
C THR A 266 18.46 1.05 30.58
N GLN A 267 18.28 0.82 29.28
CA GLN A 267 18.84 1.64 28.20
C GLN A 267 17.74 2.29 27.35
N PRO A 268 17.93 3.53 26.86
CA PRO A 268 16.92 4.21 26.05
C PRO A 268 16.71 3.56 24.68
N GLN A 269 17.80 3.16 24.00
CA GLN A 269 17.70 2.49 22.70
C GLN A 269 17.37 1.01 22.89
N LYS A 270 16.22 0.59 22.36
CA LYS A 270 15.68 -0.76 22.56
C LYS A 270 16.10 -1.72 21.45
N ILE A 271 16.39 -2.95 21.83
CA ILE A 271 16.60 -4.10 20.95
C ILE A 271 15.25 -4.80 20.80
N ARG A 272 14.71 -4.82 19.58
CA ARG A 272 13.35 -5.31 19.32
C ARG A 272 13.30 -6.82 19.19
N ALA A 273 14.31 -7.46 18.59
CA ALA A 273 14.35 -8.91 18.40
C ALA A 273 15.71 -9.53 18.75
N LEU A 274 15.68 -10.81 19.13
CA LEU A 274 16.84 -11.68 19.32
C LEU A 274 16.57 -13.00 18.57
N ILE A 275 17.27 -13.23 17.45
CA ILE A 275 17.03 -14.39 16.57
C ILE A 275 18.06 -15.49 16.81
N LEU A 276 17.61 -16.68 17.21
CA LEU A 276 18.46 -17.86 17.43
C LEU A 276 18.92 -18.47 16.09
N TYR A 277 20.21 -18.70 15.95
CA TYR A 277 20.84 -19.36 14.81
C TYR A 277 21.06 -20.85 15.11
N ARG A 278 20.45 -21.81 14.40
CA ARG A 278 19.36 -21.64 13.43
C ARG A 278 18.42 -22.83 13.44
N TRP A 279 17.22 -22.65 12.90
CA TRP A 279 16.19 -23.70 12.93
C TRP A 279 16.53 -24.96 12.11
N PRO A 280 16.64 -24.91 10.77
CA PRO A 280 16.69 -26.10 9.93
C PRO A 280 18.03 -26.85 10.00
N ARG A 281 17.99 -28.18 9.80
CA ARG A 281 19.16 -29.08 9.72
C ARG A 281 20.04 -28.85 8.48
N LEU A 282 20.80 -27.76 8.49
CA LEU A 282 21.63 -27.34 7.36
C LEU A 282 23.12 -27.20 7.71
N ASP A 283 23.44 -27.00 8.98
CA ASP A 283 24.80 -27.00 9.53
C ASP A 283 24.78 -27.55 10.95
N GLN A 284 25.92 -27.52 11.66
CA GLN A 284 26.03 -28.06 13.02
C GLN A 284 25.22 -27.27 14.08
N TRP A 285 24.84 -26.02 13.79
CA TRP A 285 24.11 -25.12 14.69
C TRP A 285 22.58 -25.22 14.53
N TYR A 286 22.07 -26.30 13.94
CA TYR A 286 20.63 -26.54 13.83
C TYR A 286 19.95 -26.72 15.20
N ILE A 287 18.66 -26.33 15.29
CA ILE A 287 17.80 -26.50 16.47
C ILE A 287 16.71 -27.55 16.24
N GLU A 288 16.32 -27.82 14.98
CA GLU A 288 15.26 -28.78 14.64
C GLU A 288 15.51 -30.20 15.21
N GLY A 289 14.65 -30.61 16.15
CA GLY A 289 14.73 -31.87 16.88
C GLY A 289 15.56 -31.82 18.17
N LYS A 290 16.05 -30.64 18.58
CA LYS A 290 16.69 -30.41 19.88
C LYS A 290 15.66 -29.91 20.89
N GLU A 291 14.81 -30.81 21.36
CA GLU A 291 13.73 -30.53 22.33
C GLU A 291 14.19 -29.77 23.58
N GLY A 292 15.43 -29.98 24.05
CA GLY A 292 15.97 -29.22 25.17
C GLY A 292 16.06 -27.72 24.91
N VAL A 293 16.58 -27.31 23.75
CA VAL A 293 16.67 -25.90 23.32
C VAL A 293 15.28 -25.33 23.05
N ILE A 294 14.41 -26.13 22.42
CA ILE A 294 13.02 -25.73 22.15
C ILE A 294 12.28 -25.48 23.46
N GLN A 295 12.51 -26.31 24.47
CA GLN A 295 11.93 -26.11 25.79
C GLN A 295 12.52 -24.89 26.50
N ASP A 296 13.83 -24.66 26.44
CA ASP A 296 14.47 -23.45 26.97
C ASP A 296 13.86 -22.18 26.34
N PHE A 297 13.67 -22.17 25.01
CA PHE A 297 12.98 -21.08 24.32
C PHE A 297 11.51 -20.92 24.75
N ARG A 298 10.78 -22.03 24.95
CA ARG A 298 9.41 -21.99 25.47
C ARG A 298 9.37 -21.40 26.88
N ASP A 299 10.29 -21.77 27.75
CA ASP A 299 10.37 -21.24 29.10
C ASP A 299 10.72 -19.73 29.08
N ALA A 300 11.57 -19.29 28.16
CA ALA A 300 11.88 -17.86 27.98
C ALA A 300 10.63 -17.03 27.65
N MET A 301 9.71 -17.59 26.85
CA MET A 301 8.44 -16.94 26.54
C MET A 301 7.51 -16.79 27.74
N ASP A 302 7.63 -17.64 28.77
CA ASP A 302 6.78 -17.58 29.97
C ASP A 302 7.08 -16.36 30.84
N PHE A 303 8.25 -15.75 30.68
CA PHE A 303 8.58 -14.47 31.32
C PHE A 303 7.91 -13.27 30.64
N GLY A 304 7.38 -13.43 29.41
CA GLY A 304 6.63 -12.38 28.73
C GLY A 304 7.45 -11.12 28.43
N TYR A 305 8.76 -11.26 28.19
CA TYR A 305 9.64 -10.13 27.87
C TYR A 305 9.11 -9.34 26.67
N LYS A 306 9.02 -8.01 26.84
CA LYS A 306 8.55 -7.08 25.80
C LYS A 306 9.47 -5.87 25.80
N TRP A 307 9.84 -5.40 24.61
CA TRP A 307 10.41 -4.06 24.50
C TRP A 307 9.26 -3.07 24.63
N THR A 308 9.07 -2.51 25.82
CA THR A 308 8.11 -1.43 26.00
C THR A 308 8.77 -0.12 25.58
N THR A 309 8.24 0.56 24.56
CA THR A 309 8.19 2.02 24.64
C THR A 309 7.30 2.30 25.83
N TYR A 310 7.80 2.98 26.87
CA TYR A 310 7.03 3.20 28.10
C TYR A 310 5.62 3.69 27.72
N THR A 311 4.61 2.84 27.93
CA THR A 311 3.21 3.12 27.63
C THR A 311 2.41 2.51 28.78
N GLU A 312 1.65 3.36 29.47
CA GLU A 312 0.88 2.91 30.63
C GLU A 312 -0.23 1.91 30.22
N PRO A 313 -0.66 1.02 31.13
CA PRO A 313 -1.74 0.07 30.89
C PRO A 313 -3.03 0.77 30.39
N GLY A 314 -3.56 0.33 29.24
CA GLY A 314 -4.75 0.89 28.59
C GLY A 314 -4.48 1.91 27.48
N GLN A 315 -3.21 2.29 27.24
CA GLN A 315 -2.81 3.07 26.07
C GLN A 315 -2.74 2.20 24.81
N GLU A 316 -2.29 0.93 24.92
CA GLU A 316 -2.31 -0.06 23.85
C GLU A 316 -3.72 -0.34 23.31
N GLU A 317 -4.73 -0.49 24.18
CA GLU A 317 -6.13 -0.70 23.75
C GLU A 317 -6.70 0.52 23.01
N LYS A 318 -6.31 1.73 23.42
CA LYS A 318 -6.74 2.98 22.78
C LYS A 318 -6.03 3.22 21.45
N LEU A 319 -4.72 2.95 21.39
CA LEU A 319 -3.93 3.04 20.17
C LEU A 319 -4.40 1.98 19.16
N GLU A 320 -4.66 0.75 19.63
CA GLU A 320 -5.23 -0.32 18.82
C GLU A 320 -6.65 0.01 18.33
N ALA A 321 -7.48 0.67 19.15
CA ALA A 321 -8.79 1.16 18.71
C ALA A 321 -8.69 2.24 17.62
N LEU A 322 -7.72 3.16 17.74
CA LEU A 322 -7.44 4.19 16.71
C LEU A 322 -6.90 3.56 15.42
N TRP A 323 -5.94 2.63 15.51
CA TRP A 323 -5.43 1.90 14.34
C TRP A 323 -6.48 1.01 13.70
N ARG A 324 -7.41 0.41 14.48
CA ARG A 324 -8.57 -0.30 13.92
C ARG A 324 -9.50 0.65 13.16
N ARG A 325 -9.74 1.85 13.69
CA ARG A 325 -10.57 2.85 13.01
C ARG A 325 -9.93 3.35 11.72
N LEU A 326 -8.62 3.59 11.74
CA LEU A 326 -7.86 4.00 10.56
C LEU A 326 -7.85 2.91 9.48
N ARG A 327 -7.57 1.65 9.84
CA ARG A 327 -7.64 0.51 8.91
C ARG A 327 -9.02 0.37 8.25
N ALA A 328 -10.10 0.52 9.03
CA ALA A 328 -11.46 0.45 8.50
C ALA A 328 -11.80 1.62 7.55
N LEU A 329 -11.19 2.79 7.73
CA LEU A 329 -11.33 3.93 6.80
C LEU A 329 -10.50 3.70 5.52
N GLU A 330 -9.28 3.21 5.65
CA GLU A 330 -8.41 2.86 4.51
C GLU A 330 -9.04 1.76 3.63
N GLU A 331 -9.66 0.74 4.23
CA GLU A 331 -10.41 -0.31 3.50
C GLU A 331 -11.59 0.27 2.72
N ARG A 332 -12.34 1.22 3.30
CA ARG A 332 -13.46 1.89 2.62
C ARG A 332 -12.99 2.77 1.46
N TYR A 333 -11.90 3.51 1.67
CA TYR A 333 -11.25 4.31 0.63
C TYR A 333 -10.81 3.43 -0.55
N HIS A 334 -10.15 2.30 -0.26
CA HIS A 334 -9.74 1.35 -1.31
C HIS A 334 -10.92 0.65 -1.99
N ALA A 335 -12.04 0.43 -1.31
CA ALA A 335 -13.24 -0.17 -1.91
C ALA A 335 -14.00 0.76 -2.86
N LEU A 336 -13.81 2.08 -2.74
CA LEU A 336 -14.42 3.10 -3.62
C LEU A 336 -13.62 3.30 -4.92
N GLN A 337 -12.31 3.06 -4.91
CA GLN A 337 -11.44 3.27 -6.07
C GLN A 337 -11.86 2.46 -7.32
N PRO A 338 -12.16 1.14 -7.24
CA PRO A 338 -12.63 0.37 -8.39
C PRO A 338 -13.97 0.84 -8.96
N GLN A 339 -14.81 1.50 -8.14
CA GLN A 339 -16.11 2.02 -8.58
C GLN A 339 -15.93 3.27 -9.44
N ILE A 340 -14.98 4.14 -9.08
CA ILE A 340 -14.59 5.28 -9.90
C ILE A 340 -13.91 4.81 -11.17
N ASP A 341 -12.99 3.85 -11.10
CA ASP A 341 -12.29 3.36 -12.29
C ASP A 341 -13.27 2.71 -13.28
N ARG A 342 -14.30 2.02 -12.77
CA ARG A 342 -15.40 1.49 -13.59
C ARG A 342 -16.28 2.59 -14.17
N ALA A 343 -16.62 3.62 -13.40
CA ALA A 343 -17.43 4.75 -13.89
C ALA A 343 -16.66 5.58 -14.94
N LYS A 344 -15.36 5.80 -14.74
CA LYS A 344 -14.46 6.44 -15.70
C LYS A 344 -14.32 5.60 -16.97
N SER A 345 -14.04 4.31 -16.87
CA SER A 345 -13.95 3.41 -18.02
C SER A 345 -15.25 3.39 -18.85
N LEU A 346 -16.42 3.43 -18.20
CA LEU A 346 -17.70 3.52 -18.89
C LEU A 346 -17.88 4.88 -19.57
N ASN A 347 -17.50 5.99 -18.90
CA ASN A 347 -17.52 7.34 -19.46
C ASN A 347 -16.52 7.52 -20.62
N ASP A 348 -15.36 6.86 -20.56
CA ASP A 348 -14.34 6.86 -21.61
C ASP A 348 -14.80 6.03 -22.82
N THR A 349 -15.44 4.88 -22.59
CA THR A 349 -16.03 4.06 -23.68
C THR A 349 -17.16 4.82 -24.38
N LEU A 350 -18.01 5.51 -23.62
CA LEU A 350 -19.04 6.40 -24.16
C LEU A 350 -18.42 7.62 -24.89
N GLY A 351 -17.29 8.11 -24.40
CA GLY A 351 -16.50 9.16 -25.02
C GLY A 351 -15.87 8.73 -26.35
N GLU A 352 -15.31 7.52 -26.44
CA GLU A 352 -14.76 6.93 -27.67
C GLU A 352 -15.86 6.69 -28.71
N GLU A 353 -17.04 6.19 -28.31
CA GLU A 353 -18.21 6.08 -29.20
C GLU A 353 -18.67 7.46 -29.73
N VAL A 354 -18.52 8.52 -28.94
CA VAL A 354 -18.77 9.91 -29.36
C VAL A 354 -17.65 10.43 -30.27
N GLN A 355 -16.39 10.07 -30.02
CA GLN A 355 -15.20 10.57 -30.73
C GLN A 355 -15.00 9.92 -32.10
N ASP A 356 -15.36 8.63 -32.25
CA ASP A 356 -15.40 7.93 -33.54
C ASP A 356 -16.43 8.55 -34.52
N LEU A 357 -17.40 9.31 -34.00
CA LEU A 357 -18.39 10.06 -34.80
C LEU A 357 -17.95 11.51 -35.12
N VAL A 358 -17.05 12.11 -34.34
CA VAL A 358 -16.49 13.46 -34.60
C VAL A 358 -15.57 13.50 -35.83
N VAL A 359 -15.08 12.36 -36.31
CA VAL A 359 -14.27 12.25 -37.53
C VAL A 359 -15.02 12.72 -38.79
N LEU A 360 -16.36 12.83 -38.74
CA LEU A 360 -17.19 13.34 -39.85
C LEU A 360 -17.38 14.88 -39.84
N ALA A 361 -16.97 15.60 -38.78
CA ALA A 361 -17.06 17.06 -38.68
C ALA A 361 -15.93 17.63 -37.79
N PRO A 362 -14.84 18.19 -38.35
CA PRO A 362 -13.59 18.47 -37.63
C PRO A 362 -13.63 19.57 -36.55
N ASP A 363 -14.72 20.34 -36.42
CA ASP A 363 -14.77 21.55 -35.59
C ASP A 363 -15.41 21.31 -34.19
N LEU A 364 -15.67 20.07 -33.80
CA LEU A 364 -16.33 19.72 -32.53
C LEU A 364 -15.33 19.52 -31.38
N GLN A 365 -15.43 20.32 -30.31
CA GLN A 365 -14.51 20.28 -29.16
C GLN A 365 -15.10 19.75 -27.83
N ASP A 366 -16.42 19.61 -27.67
CA ASP A 366 -17.06 19.09 -26.44
C ASP A 366 -18.54 18.64 -26.59
N ALA A 367 -19.02 17.82 -25.64
CA ALA A 367 -20.33 17.14 -25.68
C ALA A 367 -21.56 18.09 -25.64
N ALA A 368 -21.42 19.29 -25.07
CA ALA A 368 -22.48 20.31 -25.08
C ALA A 368 -22.68 20.91 -26.49
N THR A 369 -21.60 21.05 -27.25
CA THR A 369 -21.63 21.50 -28.64
C THR A 369 -22.21 20.44 -29.56
N LEU A 370 -21.92 19.15 -29.31
CA LEU A 370 -22.56 18.02 -29.99
C LEU A 370 -24.07 17.98 -29.74
N HIS A 371 -24.52 18.21 -28.50
CA HIS A 371 -25.95 18.26 -28.17
C HIS A 371 -26.68 19.41 -28.90
N THR A 372 -26.01 20.57 -29.02
CA THR A 372 -26.55 21.73 -29.75
C THR A 372 -26.63 21.47 -31.26
N GLN A 373 -25.63 20.81 -31.85
CA GLN A 373 -25.65 20.45 -33.28
C GLN A 373 -26.62 19.30 -33.60
N ILE A 374 -26.84 18.37 -32.66
CA ILE A 374 -27.92 17.37 -32.79
C ILE A 374 -29.29 18.06 -32.83
N GLN A 375 -29.50 19.11 -32.03
CA GLN A 375 -30.71 19.92 -32.06
C GLN A 375 -30.85 20.72 -33.37
N GLU A 376 -29.75 21.25 -33.92
CA GLU A 376 -29.73 21.92 -35.24
C GLU A 376 -30.05 20.94 -36.38
N LEU A 377 -29.43 19.75 -36.40
CA LEU A 377 -29.73 18.66 -37.35
C LEU A 377 -31.16 18.16 -37.24
N ALA A 378 -31.72 18.05 -36.03
CA ALA A 378 -33.14 17.76 -35.82
C ALA A 378 -34.05 18.88 -36.34
N GLY A 379 -33.60 20.13 -36.26
CA GLY A 379 -34.23 21.30 -36.86
C GLY A 379 -34.23 21.25 -38.39
N ASP A 380 -33.10 20.88 -39.01
CA ASP A 380 -32.95 20.74 -40.46
C ASP A 380 -33.80 19.58 -41.02
N VAL A 381 -33.85 18.46 -40.30
CA VAL A 381 -34.74 17.31 -40.59
C VAL A 381 -36.21 17.74 -40.55
N SER A 382 -36.61 18.53 -39.55
CA SER A 382 -37.96 19.10 -39.46
C SER A 382 -38.26 20.09 -40.60
N GLY A 383 -37.24 20.85 -41.04
CA GLY A 383 -37.32 21.77 -42.18
C GLY A 383 -37.54 21.03 -43.52
N LEU A 384 -36.80 19.94 -43.74
CA LEU A 384 -36.97 19.04 -44.89
C LEU A 384 -38.33 18.35 -44.88
N GLU A 385 -38.86 18.01 -43.70
CA GLU A 385 -40.20 17.45 -43.52
C GLU A 385 -41.31 18.44 -43.90
N ALA A 386 -41.17 19.70 -43.52
CA ALA A 386 -42.12 20.75 -43.92
C ALA A 386 -42.10 21.01 -45.44
N GLU A 387 -40.97 20.77 -46.10
CA GLU A 387 -40.84 20.83 -47.56
C GLU A 387 -41.48 19.60 -48.25
N LEU A 388 -41.31 18.41 -47.66
CA LEU A 388 -41.99 17.16 -48.05
C LEU A 388 -43.50 17.20 -47.84
N GLU A 389 -43.98 17.90 -46.80
CA GLU A 389 -45.40 18.08 -46.48
C GLU A 389 -46.09 19.03 -47.48
N LYS A 390 -45.38 20.08 -47.94
CA LYS A 390 -45.83 20.96 -49.03
C LYS A 390 -45.96 20.26 -50.39
N LEU A 391 -45.24 19.15 -50.59
CA LEU A 391 -45.29 18.34 -51.82
C LEU A 391 -46.41 17.27 -51.81
N GLY A 392 -47.19 17.19 -50.73
CA GLY A 392 -48.48 16.51 -50.69
C GLY A 392 -48.45 14.98 -50.59
N SER A 393 -48.61 14.46 -49.37
CA SER A 393 -49.52 13.35 -48.96
C SER A 393 -48.97 12.61 -47.72
N THR A 394 -49.85 12.54 -46.71
CA THR A 394 -49.71 11.89 -45.38
C THR A 394 -49.32 10.40 -45.42
N PRO A 395 -48.83 9.84 -44.29
CA PRO A 395 -48.04 8.61 -44.27
C PRO A 395 -48.92 7.35 -44.32
N THR A 396 -48.89 6.65 -45.44
CA THR A 396 -49.21 5.22 -45.50
C THR A 396 -48.08 4.53 -46.23
N VAL A 397 -47.52 3.49 -45.57
CA VAL A 397 -46.63 2.41 -46.03
C VAL A 397 -45.93 2.64 -47.39
N PRO A 398 -44.58 2.55 -47.47
CA PRO A 398 -43.88 2.66 -48.75
C PRO A 398 -44.48 1.68 -49.77
N PRO A 399 -44.91 2.15 -50.95
CA PRO A 399 -45.35 1.27 -52.01
C PRO A 399 -44.19 0.34 -52.41
N GLY A 400 -44.30 -0.93 -52.02
CA GLY A 400 -43.42 -2.01 -52.45
C GLY A 400 -42.42 -2.59 -51.44
N ALA A 401 -42.57 -2.30 -50.14
CA ALA A 401 -41.83 -3.02 -49.08
C ALA A 401 -42.62 -4.24 -48.58
N VAL A 402 -41.95 -5.39 -48.40
CA VAL A 402 -42.58 -6.58 -47.79
C VAL A 402 -42.98 -6.28 -46.34
N PRO A 403 -44.25 -6.47 -45.95
CA PRO A 403 -44.69 -6.22 -44.58
C PRO A 403 -43.96 -7.09 -43.55
N ARG A 404 -43.50 -6.47 -42.45
CA ARG A 404 -42.93 -7.21 -41.31
C ARG A 404 -44.02 -8.07 -40.65
N PRO A 405 -43.82 -9.39 -40.51
CA PRO A 405 -44.80 -10.24 -39.84
C PRO A 405 -44.85 -9.94 -38.34
N SER A 406 -45.91 -10.38 -37.66
CA SER A 406 -46.02 -10.26 -36.21
C SER A 406 -44.97 -11.16 -35.54
N ILE A 407 -44.00 -10.55 -34.87
CA ILE A 407 -42.89 -11.22 -34.19
C ILE A 407 -42.92 -10.85 -32.71
N GLN A 408 -42.94 -11.86 -31.83
CA GLN A 408 -42.82 -11.68 -30.39
C GLN A 408 -41.34 -11.66 -29.99
N ASP A 409 -40.84 -10.53 -29.52
CA ASP A 409 -39.49 -10.43 -28.98
C ASP A 409 -39.46 -10.94 -27.54
N VAL A 410 -38.72 -12.02 -27.32
CA VAL A 410 -38.57 -12.63 -25.99
C VAL A 410 -37.10 -12.71 -25.57
N MET A 411 -36.19 -12.01 -26.27
CA MET A 411 -34.75 -12.19 -26.12
C MET A 411 -34.23 -11.90 -24.70
N ALA A 412 -34.79 -10.88 -24.04
CA ALA A 412 -34.40 -10.46 -22.69
C ALA A 412 -34.80 -11.48 -21.62
N ASP A 413 -35.87 -12.25 -21.85
CA ASP A 413 -36.48 -13.14 -20.86
C ASP A 413 -35.97 -14.59 -20.95
N LEU A 414 -35.09 -14.87 -21.92
CA LEU A 414 -34.56 -16.21 -22.13
C LEU A 414 -33.35 -16.50 -21.23
N PRO A 415 -33.27 -17.71 -20.63
CA PRO A 415 -32.08 -18.15 -19.91
C PRO A 415 -30.80 -18.03 -20.74
N GLN A 416 -29.75 -17.52 -20.11
CA GLN A 416 -28.41 -17.41 -20.68
C GLN A 416 -27.38 -18.08 -19.77
N HIS A 417 -26.26 -18.51 -20.35
CA HIS A 417 -25.15 -19.04 -19.58
C HIS A 417 -24.44 -17.93 -18.79
N ALA A 418 -24.00 -18.23 -17.56
CA ALA A 418 -23.37 -17.23 -16.68
C ALA A 418 -22.16 -16.52 -17.34
N SER A 419 -21.25 -17.30 -17.93
CA SER A 419 -20.01 -16.79 -18.54
C SER A 419 -19.88 -16.92 -20.06
N ALA A 420 -20.53 -17.90 -20.71
CA ALA A 420 -20.37 -18.12 -22.15
C ALA A 420 -21.17 -17.09 -22.97
N ARG A 421 -20.61 -16.61 -24.08
CA ARG A 421 -21.23 -15.60 -24.95
C ARG A 421 -21.14 -16.02 -26.42
N TRP A 422 -22.19 -15.72 -27.21
CA TRP A 422 -22.14 -15.90 -28.66
C TRP A 422 -21.19 -14.88 -29.30
N PRO A 423 -20.36 -15.29 -30.28
CA PRO A 423 -19.61 -14.35 -31.09
C PRO A 423 -20.54 -13.36 -31.81
N VAL A 424 -20.01 -12.19 -32.16
CA VAL A 424 -20.76 -11.13 -32.86
C VAL A 424 -20.38 -11.06 -34.33
N ARG A 425 -21.33 -10.65 -35.18
CA ARG A 425 -21.12 -10.31 -36.59
C ARG A 425 -21.78 -8.96 -36.93
N PRO A 426 -21.20 -8.20 -37.88
CA PRO A 426 -21.91 -7.17 -38.62
C PRO A 426 -23.15 -7.73 -39.32
N LEU A 427 -24.19 -6.89 -39.44
CA LEU A 427 -25.39 -7.25 -40.16
C LEU A 427 -25.13 -7.45 -41.68
N ALA A 428 -24.18 -6.73 -42.26
CA ALA A 428 -23.79 -6.87 -43.68
C ALA A 428 -23.20 -8.26 -44.04
N ASP A 429 -22.77 -9.04 -43.04
CA ASP A 429 -22.20 -10.37 -43.26
C ASP A 429 -23.26 -11.44 -43.47
N ILE A 430 -24.54 -11.15 -43.25
CA ILE A 430 -25.62 -12.12 -43.47
C ILE A 430 -25.84 -12.31 -44.97
N ARG A 431 -25.71 -13.55 -45.42
CA ARG A 431 -25.88 -13.95 -46.83
C ARG A 431 -26.98 -14.99 -47.05
N ARG A 432 -27.37 -15.76 -46.03
CA ARG A 432 -28.35 -16.86 -46.18
C ARG A 432 -29.23 -17.09 -44.95
N ILE A 433 -30.29 -17.86 -45.15
CA ILE A 433 -31.25 -18.29 -44.12
C ILE A 433 -31.22 -19.81 -44.07
N VAL A 434 -31.17 -20.37 -42.86
CA VAL A 434 -31.14 -21.82 -42.63
C VAL A 434 -32.35 -22.26 -41.81
N ILE A 435 -33.12 -23.19 -42.37
CA ILE A 435 -34.32 -23.75 -41.76
C ILE A 435 -33.97 -25.01 -40.97
N HIS A 436 -34.43 -25.03 -39.72
CA HIS A 436 -34.26 -26.13 -38.77
C HIS A 436 -35.61 -26.63 -38.29
N HIS A 437 -35.62 -27.83 -37.72
CA HIS A 437 -36.66 -28.25 -36.77
C HIS A 437 -36.12 -28.36 -35.35
N THR A 438 -37.01 -28.35 -34.36
CA THR A 438 -36.62 -28.46 -32.96
C THR A 438 -36.55 -29.90 -32.45
N VAL A 439 -37.21 -30.86 -33.12
CA VAL A 439 -37.41 -32.24 -32.63
C VAL A 439 -38.16 -32.26 -31.30
N THR A 440 -39.20 -31.44 -31.20
CA THR A 440 -40.04 -31.30 -30.00
C THR A 440 -41.52 -31.26 -30.35
N SER A 441 -42.39 -31.06 -29.36
CA SER A 441 -43.77 -30.62 -29.61
C SER A 441 -43.80 -29.37 -30.49
N THR A 442 -44.85 -29.25 -31.30
CA THR A 442 -45.16 -28.07 -32.13
C THR A 442 -45.52 -26.83 -31.30
N SER A 443 -45.80 -27.00 -30.02
CA SER A 443 -46.13 -25.94 -29.06
C SER A 443 -45.02 -25.66 -28.04
N VAL A 444 -43.77 -26.05 -28.33
CA VAL A 444 -42.64 -25.84 -27.41
C VAL A 444 -42.41 -24.34 -27.19
N THR A 445 -42.09 -23.94 -25.96
CA THR A 445 -41.80 -22.53 -25.67
C THR A 445 -40.32 -22.20 -25.94
N PRO A 446 -40.01 -20.96 -26.36
CA PRO A 446 -38.63 -20.46 -26.45
C PRO A 446 -37.82 -20.70 -25.16
N GLN A 447 -38.44 -20.48 -24.00
CA GLN A 447 -37.83 -20.66 -22.68
C GLN A 447 -37.38 -22.10 -22.47
N ARG A 448 -38.19 -23.09 -22.84
CA ARG A 448 -37.83 -24.51 -22.67
C ARG A 448 -36.64 -24.91 -23.53
N ILE A 449 -36.58 -24.44 -24.78
CA ILE A 449 -35.43 -24.71 -25.67
C ILE A 449 -34.17 -24.01 -25.14
N ALA A 450 -34.28 -22.75 -24.71
CA ALA A 450 -33.17 -22.00 -24.13
C ALA A 450 -32.61 -22.70 -22.87
N GLN A 451 -33.47 -23.18 -21.96
CA GLN A 451 -33.05 -23.96 -20.77
C GLN A 451 -32.24 -25.20 -21.15
N VAL A 452 -32.71 -25.97 -22.13
CA VAL A 452 -32.01 -27.20 -22.56
C VAL A 452 -30.66 -26.86 -23.19
N HIS A 453 -30.59 -25.84 -24.05
CA HIS A 453 -29.34 -25.41 -24.68
C HIS A 453 -28.33 -24.85 -23.68
N VAL A 454 -28.76 -24.04 -22.71
CA VAL A 454 -27.90 -23.54 -21.64
C VAL A 454 -27.41 -24.68 -20.75
N GLY A 455 -28.28 -25.65 -20.42
CA GLY A 455 -27.91 -26.86 -19.68
C GLY A 455 -26.88 -27.75 -20.42
N GLN A 456 -26.81 -27.64 -21.74
CA GLN A 456 -25.78 -28.28 -22.58
C GLN A 456 -24.50 -27.44 -22.72
N GLY A 457 -24.37 -26.34 -21.97
CA GLY A 457 -23.21 -25.45 -21.99
C GLY A 457 -23.20 -24.43 -23.12
N LYS A 458 -24.28 -24.27 -23.89
CA LYS A 458 -24.37 -23.23 -24.93
C LYS A 458 -24.64 -21.85 -24.28
N PRO A 459 -24.15 -20.74 -24.86
CA PRO A 459 -24.42 -19.39 -24.36
C PRO A 459 -25.90 -19.04 -24.20
N GLY A 460 -26.77 -19.60 -25.05
CA GLY A 460 -28.21 -19.39 -25.06
C GLY A 460 -28.89 -20.28 -26.10
N ILE A 461 -30.11 -19.94 -26.51
CA ILE A 461 -30.81 -20.64 -27.60
C ILE A 461 -30.04 -20.50 -28.93
N ALA A 462 -29.94 -21.59 -29.70
CA ALA A 462 -29.09 -21.67 -30.90
C ALA A 462 -29.84 -21.33 -32.21
N TYR A 463 -30.85 -20.46 -32.12
CA TYR A 463 -31.66 -19.99 -33.25
C TYR A 463 -31.85 -18.47 -33.14
N HIS A 464 -32.15 -17.79 -34.26
CA HIS A 464 -32.56 -16.37 -34.22
C HIS A 464 -34.07 -16.25 -34.12
N TYR A 465 -34.79 -17.14 -34.80
CA TYR A 465 -36.25 -17.21 -34.75
C TYR A 465 -36.72 -18.63 -34.44
N LEU A 466 -37.82 -18.72 -33.69
CA LEU A 466 -38.59 -19.95 -33.45
C LEU A 466 -40.02 -19.72 -33.93
N ILE A 467 -40.58 -20.66 -34.69
CA ILE A 467 -41.95 -20.61 -35.19
C ILE A 467 -42.73 -21.81 -34.67
N ASN A 468 -43.81 -21.57 -33.94
CA ASN A 468 -44.67 -22.62 -33.41
C ASN A 468 -45.63 -23.18 -34.46
N GLY A 469 -46.23 -24.35 -34.20
CA GLY A 469 -47.16 -25.02 -35.10
C GLY A 469 -48.46 -24.25 -35.38
N ASP A 470 -48.74 -23.21 -34.60
CA ASP A 470 -49.85 -22.27 -34.79
C ASP A 470 -49.45 -21.03 -35.62
N GLY A 471 -48.17 -20.91 -36.00
CA GLY A 471 -47.64 -19.78 -36.78
C GLY A 471 -47.10 -18.62 -35.95
N VAL A 472 -47.08 -18.69 -34.62
CA VAL A 472 -46.48 -17.63 -33.80
C VAL A 472 -44.96 -17.60 -34.00
N ILE A 473 -44.43 -16.43 -34.34
CA ILE A 473 -42.99 -16.20 -34.55
C ILE A 473 -42.40 -15.53 -33.31
N TYR A 474 -41.33 -16.12 -32.77
CA TYR A 474 -40.54 -15.56 -31.68
C TYR A 474 -39.17 -15.12 -32.18
N ALA A 475 -38.76 -13.88 -31.87
CA ALA A 475 -37.36 -13.48 -31.93
C ALA A 475 -36.67 -13.91 -30.63
N VAL A 476 -35.65 -14.77 -30.77
CA VAL A 476 -35.04 -15.47 -29.63
C VAL A 476 -33.53 -15.23 -29.51
N GLN A 477 -32.89 -14.67 -30.55
CA GLN A 477 -31.54 -14.10 -30.51
C GLN A 477 -31.40 -12.91 -31.46
N PRO A 478 -30.51 -11.93 -31.14
CA PRO A 478 -30.22 -10.82 -32.04
C PRO A 478 -29.56 -11.32 -33.33
N LEU A 479 -29.88 -10.70 -34.46
CA LEU A 479 -29.24 -11.02 -35.75
C LEU A 479 -27.73 -10.72 -35.80
N THR A 480 -27.19 -10.01 -34.81
CA THR A 480 -25.75 -9.79 -34.65
C THR A 480 -25.04 -10.97 -33.98
N ARG A 481 -25.76 -11.98 -33.47
CA ARG A 481 -25.15 -13.13 -32.80
C ARG A 481 -24.89 -14.29 -33.77
N ILE A 482 -23.69 -14.86 -33.71
CA ILE A 482 -23.30 -16.07 -34.43
C ILE A 482 -23.71 -17.28 -33.59
N VAL A 483 -24.91 -17.82 -33.83
CA VAL A 483 -25.37 -19.07 -33.19
C VAL A 483 -24.70 -20.29 -33.84
N LEU A 484 -24.27 -21.24 -33.01
CA LEU A 484 -23.69 -22.51 -33.49
C LEU A 484 -24.79 -23.47 -33.95
N GLN A 485 -25.25 -23.28 -35.20
CA GLN A 485 -26.32 -24.04 -35.85
C GLN A 485 -25.81 -25.21 -36.71
N ALA A 486 -24.50 -25.31 -36.95
CA ALA A 486 -23.81 -26.38 -37.66
C ALA A 486 -22.50 -26.82 -36.95
N THR A 487 -21.94 -27.98 -37.33
CA THR A 487 -20.76 -28.58 -36.66
C THR A 487 -19.48 -27.74 -36.85
N SER A 488 -18.37 -28.09 -36.19
CA SER A 488 -17.15 -27.26 -36.15
C SER A 488 -16.25 -27.34 -37.40
N SER A 489 -16.67 -28.00 -38.48
CA SER A 489 -15.91 -28.04 -39.74
C SER A 489 -15.72 -26.63 -40.32
N ALA A 490 -14.66 -26.41 -41.11
CA ALA A 490 -14.34 -25.09 -41.66
C ALA A 490 -15.49 -24.52 -42.53
N ALA A 491 -16.17 -25.38 -43.31
CA ALA A 491 -17.35 -25.00 -44.10
C ALA A 491 -18.55 -24.60 -43.23
N ASN A 492 -18.74 -25.30 -42.10
CA ASN A 492 -19.83 -25.02 -41.17
C ASN A 492 -19.57 -23.79 -40.29
N ARG A 493 -18.30 -23.44 -40.04
CA ARG A 493 -17.93 -22.17 -39.38
C ARG A 493 -18.34 -20.95 -40.20
N ARG A 494 -18.10 -20.97 -41.52
CA ARG A 494 -18.55 -19.89 -42.41
C ARG A 494 -20.08 -19.80 -42.44
N THR A 495 -20.76 -20.94 -42.55
CA THR A 495 -22.23 -21.01 -42.53
C THR A 495 -22.83 -20.45 -41.24
N ASN A 496 -22.23 -20.75 -40.08
CA ASN A 496 -22.69 -20.16 -38.82
C ASN A 496 -22.52 -18.63 -38.80
N ALA A 497 -21.41 -18.14 -39.36
CA ALA A 497 -21.05 -16.73 -39.37
C ALA A 497 -21.90 -15.87 -40.30
N ASP A 498 -22.41 -16.40 -41.42
CA ASP A 498 -23.11 -15.62 -42.44
C ASP A 498 -24.61 -15.95 -42.60
N SER A 499 -25.24 -16.60 -41.62
CA SER A 499 -26.63 -17.03 -41.77
C SER A 499 -27.57 -16.83 -40.60
N ILE A 500 -28.87 -16.70 -40.93
CA ILE A 500 -29.98 -16.63 -39.99
C ILE A 500 -30.61 -18.01 -39.80
N ALA A 501 -30.46 -18.57 -38.61
CA ALA A 501 -31.16 -19.77 -38.16
C ALA A 501 -32.65 -19.50 -37.82
N ILE A 502 -33.58 -20.17 -38.52
CA ILE A 502 -35.02 -20.21 -38.23
C ILE A 502 -35.40 -21.64 -37.84
N ALA A 503 -35.96 -21.84 -36.65
CA ALA A 503 -36.42 -23.15 -36.19
C ALA A 503 -37.94 -23.29 -36.27
N LEU A 504 -38.41 -24.39 -36.84
CA LEU A 504 -39.80 -24.82 -36.84
C LEU A 504 -40.02 -25.78 -35.66
N ALA A 505 -40.90 -25.41 -34.73
CA ALA A 505 -41.29 -26.28 -33.64
C ALA A 505 -41.96 -27.55 -34.17
N GLY A 506 -41.39 -28.72 -33.89
CA GLY A 506 -41.93 -30.00 -34.35
C GLY A 506 -40.87 -31.08 -34.51
N ASP A 507 -41.29 -32.34 -34.58
CA ASP A 507 -40.47 -33.48 -34.99
C ASP A 507 -40.94 -33.98 -36.35
N PHE A 508 -40.11 -33.74 -37.38
CA PHE A 508 -40.43 -34.07 -38.78
C PHE A 508 -39.52 -35.19 -39.31
N ARG A 509 -39.02 -36.09 -38.44
CA ARG A 509 -38.06 -37.14 -38.81
C ARG A 509 -38.72 -38.38 -39.42
N GLU A 510 -39.90 -38.80 -38.97
CA GLU A 510 -40.51 -40.09 -39.40
C GLU A 510 -42.02 -39.98 -39.65
N GLY A 511 -42.51 -40.65 -40.71
CA GLY A 511 -43.93 -40.72 -41.12
C GLY A 511 -44.19 -40.28 -42.57
N ARG A 512 -45.20 -40.86 -43.23
CA ARG A 512 -45.70 -40.35 -44.53
C ARG A 512 -46.53 -39.09 -44.26
N ASN A 513 -46.28 -38.02 -45.02
CA ASN A 513 -46.89 -36.68 -44.91
C ASN A 513 -46.71 -35.89 -43.59
N VAL A 514 -45.56 -36.00 -42.91
CA VAL A 514 -45.24 -35.18 -41.72
C VAL A 514 -44.47 -33.92 -42.17
N GLU A 515 -45.20 -32.81 -42.33
CA GLU A 515 -44.70 -31.48 -42.70
C GLU A 515 -45.18 -30.42 -41.69
N PRO A 516 -44.57 -29.22 -41.64
CA PRO A 516 -45.08 -28.09 -40.85
C PRO A 516 -46.54 -27.77 -41.21
N SER A 517 -47.33 -27.31 -40.23
CA SER A 517 -48.71 -26.88 -40.49
C SER A 517 -48.73 -25.72 -41.51
N ASP A 518 -49.87 -25.50 -42.17
CA ASP A 518 -50.02 -24.38 -43.10
C ASP A 518 -49.77 -23.03 -42.41
N ALA A 519 -50.24 -22.86 -41.18
CA ALA A 519 -50.00 -21.64 -40.39
C ALA A 519 -48.50 -21.44 -40.09
N GLN A 520 -47.79 -22.51 -39.71
CA GLN A 520 -46.36 -22.47 -39.45
C GLN A 520 -45.55 -22.22 -40.74
N ARG A 521 -45.97 -22.78 -41.88
CA ARG A 521 -45.35 -22.57 -43.19
C ARG A 521 -45.57 -21.14 -43.70
N GLN A 522 -46.79 -20.61 -43.60
CA GLN A 522 -47.11 -19.24 -44.00
C GLN A 522 -46.37 -18.21 -43.15
N ALA A 523 -46.27 -18.44 -41.84
CA ALA A 523 -45.48 -17.60 -40.94
C ALA A 523 -43.99 -17.61 -41.32
N ALA A 524 -43.44 -18.80 -41.64
CA ALA A 524 -42.08 -18.93 -42.14
C ALA A 524 -41.88 -18.19 -43.47
N ALA A 525 -42.81 -18.30 -44.42
CA ALA A 525 -42.74 -17.61 -45.71
C ALA A 525 -42.75 -16.09 -45.55
N ALA A 526 -43.63 -15.55 -44.71
CA ALA A 526 -43.70 -14.11 -44.43
C ALA A 526 -42.43 -13.59 -43.74
N LEU A 527 -41.89 -14.36 -42.79
CA LEU A 527 -40.62 -14.03 -42.13
C LEU A 527 -39.44 -14.04 -43.10
N ILE A 528 -39.36 -15.05 -43.97
CA ILE A 528 -38.29 -15.17 -44.96
C ILE A 528 -38.37 -14.04 -45.98
N ALA A 529 -39.55 -13.75 -46.53
CA ALA A 529 -39.75 -12.66 -47.49
C ALA A 529 -39.38 -11.30 -46.89
N TRP A 530 -39.82 -11.03 -45.65
CA TRP A 530 -39.42 -9.82 -44.93
C TRP A 530 -37.91 -9.76 -44.71
N LEU A 531 -37.26 -10.85 -44.28
CA LEU A 531 -35.81 -10.88 -44.08
C LEU A 531 -35.02 -10.72 -45.39
N ILE A 532 -35.49 -11.27 -46.51
CA ILE A 532 -34.86 -11.09 -47.82
C ILE A 532 -34.91 -9.61 -48.23
N SER A 533 -36.09 -8.97 -48.08
CA SER A 533 -36.31 -7.56 -48.38
C SER A 533 -35.49 -6.65 -47.46
N GLU A 534 -35.60 -6.85 -46.14
CA GLU A 534 -34.95 -6.05 -45.10
C GLU A 534 -33.42 -6.12 -45.19
N ARG A 535 -32.88 -7.29 -45.53
CA ARG A 535 -31.42 -7.54 -45.53
C ARG A 535 -30.79 -7.47 -46.91
N ARG A 536 -31.58 -7.15 -47.94
CA ARG A 536 -31.16 -7.10 -49.34
C ARG A 536 -30.37 -8.34 -49.74
N LEU A 537 -30.89 -9.53 -49.38
CA LEU A 537 -30.23 -10.79 -49.70
C LEU A 537 -30.34 -11.01 -51.21
N GLY A 538 -29.22 -10.85 -51.93
CA GLY A 538 -29.17 -10.96 -53.39
C GLY A 538 -29.13 -12.42 -53.87
N GLY A 539 -29.92 -12.73 -54.90
CA GLY A 539 -30.01 -14.07 -55.51
C GLY A 539 -31.45 -14.55 -55.63
N VAL A 540 -31.64 -15.71 -56.27
CA VAL A 540 -32.93 -16.42 -56.24
C VAL A 540 -33.10 -17.14 -54.90
N ILE A 541 -34.34 -17.41 -54.46
CA ILE A 541 -34.64 -17.98 -53.13
C ILE A 541 -33.84 -19.26 -52.87
N GLU A 542 -33.65 -20.09 -53.89
CA GLU A 542 -32.89 -21.35 -53.87
C GLU A 542 -31.40 -21.19 -53.55
N GLN A 543 -30.86 -19.97 -53.69
CA GLN A 543 -29.46 -19.64 -53.37
C GLN A 543 -29.30 -19.00 -51.98
N ILE A 544 -30.42 -18.62 -51.34
CA ILE A 544 -30.43 -17.85 -50.10
C ILE A 544 -31.03 -18.66 -48.96
N VAL A 545 -32.01 -19.53 -49.22
CA VAL A 545 -32.72 -20.30 -48.20
C VAL A 545 -32.35 -21.78 -48.32
N PHE A 546 -31.90 -22.37 -47.22
CA PHE A 546 -31.43 -23.76 -47.17
C PHE A 546 -32.07 -24.48 -45.98
N GLY A 547 -32.42 -25.75 -46.14
CA GLY A 547 -32.63 -26.66 -45.03
C GLY A 547 -31.30 -27.04 -44.41
N ARG A 548 -31.28 -27.32 -43.10
CA ARG A 548 -30.04 -27.72 -42.42
C ARG A 548 -29.38 -28.97 -43.05
N ASN A 549 -30.16 -29.88 -43.63
CA ASN A 549 -29.71 -31.09 -44.33
C ASN A 549 -29.04 -30.80 -45.68
N GLU A 550 -29.24 -29.63 -46.28
CA GLU A 550 -28.55 -29.19 -47.51
C GLU A 550 -27.12 -28.70 -47.24
N LEU A 551 -26.76 -28.48 -45.97
CA LEU A 551 -25.50 -27.84 -45.56
C LEU A 551 -24.46 -28.81 -44.96
N GLY A 552 -24.69 -30.13 -45.03
CA GLY A 552 -23.68 -31.13 -44.63
C GLY A 552 -24.19 -32.56 -44.52
N GLU A 553 -23.29 -33.52 -44.66
CA GLU A 553 -23.62 -34.96 -44.65
C GLU A 553 -24.02 -35.42 -43.24
N SER A 554 -25.21 -36.03 -43.12
CA SER A 554 -25.74 -36.75 -41.94
C SER A 554 -26.62 -35.98 -40.93
N VAL A 555 -27.36 -34.92 -41.31
CA VAL A 555 -28.37 -34.28 -40.43
C VAL A 555 -29.76 -34.32 -41.09
N LEU A 556 -30.79 -34.77 -40.36
CA LEU A 556 -32.17 -34.91 -40.87
C LEU A 556 -33.03 -33.63 -40.75
N SER A 557 -32.52 -32.57 -40.13
CA SER A 557 -33.23 -31.29 -39.98
C SER A 557 -33.29 -30.52 -41.31
N PRO A 558 -34.40 -29.87 -41.70
CA PRO A 558 -35.63 -29.66 -40.93
C PRO A 558 -36.67 -30.80 -41.05
N GLY A 559 -36.33 -31.93 -41.66
CA GLY A 559 -37.18 -33.12 -41.69
C GLY A 559 -36.90 -33.98 -42.93
N THR A 560 -37.37 -35.23 -42.91
CA THR A 560 -37.20 -36.15 -44.06
C THR A 560 -37.98 -35.71 -45.29
N GLN A 561 -39.01 -34.87 -45.13
CA GLN A 561 -39.84 -34.39 -46.23
C GLN A 561 -39.44 -33.03 -46.81
N TRP A 562 -38.29 -32.49 -46.40
CA TRP A 562 -37.78 -31.21 -46.89
C TRP A 562 -37.49 -31.25 -48.40
N LEU A 563 -36.70 -32.24 -48.85
CA LEU A 563 -36.35 -32.46 -50.27
C LEU A 563 -37.06 -33.66 -50.91
N ASP A 564 -37.62 -34.55 -50.09
CA ASP A 564 -38.23 -35.81 -50.51
C ASP A 564 -39.71 -35.89 -50.09
N GLY A 565 -40.48 -36.81 -50.66
CA GLY A 565 -41.89 -36.99 -50.31
C GLY A 565 -42.75 -35.75 -50.64
N VAL A 566 -43.33 -35.11 -49.63
CA VAL A 566 -44.21 -33.93 -49.80
C VAL A 566 -43.45 -32.67 -50.23
N ARG A 567 -42.11 -32.65 -50.10
CA ARG A 567 -41.23 -31.57 -50.60
C ARG A 567 -41.68 -30.19 -50.15
N TYR A 568 -41.89 -30.01 -48.84
CA TYR A 568 -42.44 -28.76 -48.32
C TYR A 568 -41.50 -27.56 -48.48
N ARG A 569 -40.22 -27.76 -48.86
CA ARG A 569 -39.32 -26.72 -49.36
C ARG A 569 -39.93 -25.97 -50.55
N ASP A 570 -40.44 -26.71 -51.53
CA ASP A 570 -40.97 -26.13 -52.77
C ASP A 570 -42.23 -25.30 -52.48
N LYS A 571 -43.07 -25.79 -51.54
CA LYS A 571 -44.24 -25.04 -51.04
C LYS A 571 -43.83 -23.75 -50.32
N LEU A 572 -42.87 -23.83 -49.40
CA LEU A 572 -42.36 -22.67 -48.66
C LEU A 572 -41.76 -21.61 -49.60
N PHE A 573 -41.05 -22.05 -50.65
CA PHE A 573 -40.43 -21.14 -51.61
C PHE A 573 -41.47 -20.47 -52.51
N ALA A 574 -42.48 -21.22 -52.97
CA ALA A 574 -43.62 -20.67 -53.69
C ALA A 574 -44.38 -19.62 -52.86
N ASP A 575 -44.68 -19.94 -51.59
CA ASP A 575 -45.34 -19.02 -50.65
C ASP A 575 -44.50 -17.75 -50.43
N THR A 576 -43.17 -17.89 -50.28
CA THR A 576 -42.24 -16.76 -50.10
C THR A 576 -42.15 -15.89 -51.36
N LYS A 577 -42.08 -16.52 -52.55
CA LYS A 577 -42.00 -15.82 -53.82
C LYS A 577 -43.26 -15.00 -54.10
N ALA A 578 -44.44 -15.55 -53.82
CA ALA A 578 -45.70 -14.84 -53.99
C ALA A 578 -45.75 -13.54 -53.16
N ILE A 579 -45.15 -13.54 -51.96
CA ILE A 579 -45.06 -12.35 -51.09
C ILE A 579 -44.07 -11.31 -51.68
N LEU A 580 -42.94 -11.75 -52.24
CA LEU A 580 -41.93 -10.86 -52.85
C LEU A 580 -42.42 -10.24 -54.16
N ASP A 581 -43.07 -11.03 -55.01
CA ASP A 581 -43.60 -10.57 -56.30
C ASP A 581 -44.72 -9.53 -56.10
N ALA A 582 -45.61 -9.75 -55.12
CA ALA A 582 -46.68 -8.81 -54.76
C ALA A 582 -46.16 -7.45 -54.24
N ALA A 583 -44.94 -7.41 -53.70
CA ALA A 583 -44.32 -6.17 -53.26
C ALA A 583 -43.71 -5.37 -54.42
N SER A 584 -43.30 -6.00 -55.53
CA SER A 584 -42.61 -5.32 -56.63
C SER A 584 -43.54 -4.52 -57.57
N GLU A 585 -44.86 -4.73 -57.52
CA GLU A 585 -45.83 -4.09 -58.43
C GLU A 585 -46.29 -2.68 -58.02
N CYS A 586 -45.82 -2.14 -56.88
CA CYS A 586 -46.42 -0.93 -56.28
C CYS A 586 -45.55 0.35 -56.33
N ALA A 587 -44.32 0.36 -56.86
CA ALA A 587 -43.36 1.45 -56.62
C ALA A 587 -43.49 2.68 -57.54
N ASP A 588 -43.92 3.83 -56.97
CA ASP A 588 -43.65 5.20 -57.49
C ASP A 588 -42.21 5.65 -57.12
N SER A 589 -41.70 6.69 -57.80
CA SER A 589 -40.26 6.94 -58.07
C SER A 589 -39.24 6.67 -56.94
N GLU A 590 -38.22 5.90 -57.32
CA GLU A 590 -37.08 5.41 -56.51
C GLU A 590 -36.36 6.50 -55.69
N GLU A 591 -36.36 7.73 -56.19
CA GLU A 591 -35.67 8.88 -55.57
C GLU A 591 -36.39 9.40 -54.32
N LEU A 592 -37.74 9.43 -54.33
CA LEU A 592 -38.56 9.85 -53.18
C LEU A 592 -38.56 8.79 -52.07
N ALA A 593 -38.50 7.51 -52.46
CA ALA A 593 -38.40 6.38 -51.53
C ALA A 593 -37.02 6.33 -50.84
N ASN A 594 -35.94 6.60 -51.58
CA ASN A 594 -34.59 6.66 -51.02
C ASN A 594 -34.43 7.82 -50.03
N LEU A 595 -34.92 9.02 -50.36
CA LEU A 595 -34.88 10.18 -49.45
C LEU A 595 -35.69 9.92 -48.16
N ARG A 596 -36.88 9.30 -48.25
CA ARG A 596 -37.70 8.97 -47.07
C ARG A 596 -37.04 7.91 -46.18
N MET A 597 -36.35 6.93 -46.77
CA MET A 597 -35.55 5.95 -46.03
C MET A 597 -34.36 6.61 -45.33
N GLU A 598 -33.67 7.52 -46.01
CA GLU A 598 -32.50 8.20 -45.47
C GLU A 598 -32.88 9.11 -44.30
N VAL A 599 -33.98 9.87 -44.41
CA VAL A 599 -34.54 10.65 -43.29
C VAL A 599 -34.95 9.74 -42.11
N THR A 600 -35.53 8.57 -42.37
CA THR A 600 -35.92 7.62 -41.30
C THR A 600 -34.70 6.99 -40.62
N PHE A 601 -33.66 6.68 -41.39
CA PHE A 601 -32.39 6.18 -40.88
C PHE A 601 -31.69 7.24 -40.01
N LEU A 602 -31.60 8.48 -40.51
CA LEU A 602 -31.03 9.60 -39.75
C LEU A 602 -31.83 9.90 -38.48
N ARG A 603 -33.17 9.83 -38.51
CA ARG A 603 -34.03 9.95 -37.31
C ARG A 603 -33.74 8.87 -36.28
N THR A 604 -33.55 7.63 -36.72
CA THR A 604 -33.25 6.50 -35.81
C THR A 604 -31.87 6.67 -35.18
N GLU A 605 -30.90 7.16 -35.95
CA GLU A 605 -29.55 7.41 -35.46
C GLU A 605 -29.51 8.63 -34.53
N VAL A 606 -30.24 9.71 -34.83
CA VAL A 606 -30.41 10.87 -33.93
C VAL A 606 -31.05 10.45 -32.60
N ALA A 607 -32.15 9.67 -32.63
CA ALA A 607 -32.80 9.19 -31.41
C ALA A 607 -31.88 8.27 -30.58
N ARG A 608 -31.03 7.47 -31.24
CA ARG A 608 -30.00 6.68 -30.57
C ARG A 608 -28.96 7.57 -29.89
N LEU A 609 -28.50 8.62 -30.58
CA LEU A 609 -27.52 9.57 -30.06
C LEU A 609 -28.07 10.40 -28.90
N GLU A 610 -29.34 10.81 -28.95
CA GLU A 610 -30.03 11.46 -27.84
C GLU A 610 -30.09 10.56 -26.59
N GLY A 611 -30.35 9.26 -26.78
CA GLY A 611 -30.37 8.27 -25.69
C GLY A 611 -29.01 8.04 -25.04
N VAL A 612 -27.92 8.13 -25.82
CA VAL A 612 -26.54 8.03 -25.31
C VAL A 612 -26.14 9.34 -24.61
N ALA A 613 -26.39 10.49 -25.23
CA ALA A 613 -26.09 11.81 -24.66
C ALA A 613 -26.84 12.06 -23.35
N ALA A 614 -28.07 11.56 -23.19
CA ALA A 614 -28.85 11.68 -21.96
C ALA A 614 -28.26 10.94 -20.75
N GLN A 615 -27.38 9.95 -20.97
CA GLN A 615 -26.75 9.17 -19.89
C GLN A 615 -25.45 9.80 -19.36
N VAL A 616 -24.82 10.69 -20.14
CA VAL A 616 -23.53 11.30 -19.81
C VAL A 616 -23.61 12.22 -18.57
N PRO A 617 -24.60 13.13 -18.42
CA PRO A 617 -24.67 14.00 -17.24
C PRO A 617 -24.83 13.23 -15.93
N ALA A 618 -25.63 12.15 -15.92
CA ALA A 618 -25.85 11.33 -14.73
C ALA A 618 -24.56 10.60 -14.27
N LEU A 619 -23.75 10.14 -15.22
CA LEU A 619 -22.46 9.51 -14.93
C LEU A 619 -21.42 10.54 -14.46
N GLN A 620 -21.42 11.74 -15.04
CA GLN A 620 -20.55 12.84 -14.61
C GLN A 620 -20.90 13.31 -13.18
N ASP A 621 -22.19 13.42 -12.84
CA ASP A 621 -22.66 13.72 -11.49
C ASP A 621 -22.25 12.62 -10.49
N GLN A 622 -22.37 11.35 -10.88
CA GLN A 622 -21.94 10.23 -10.05
C GLN A 622 -20.42 10.25 -9.80
N ILE A 623 -19.61 10.55 -10.82
CA ILE A 623 -18.15 10.72 -10.68
C ILE A 623 -17.84 11.87 -9.73
N GLY A 624 -18.50 13.01 -9.87
CA GLY A 624 -18.31 14.17 -8.98
C GLY A 624 -18.66 13.87 -7.52
N GLN A 625 -19.77 13.19 -7.26
CA GLN A 625 -20.16 12.79 -5.91
C GLN A 625 -19.17 11.79 -5.27
N LEU A 626 -18.67 10.83 -6.05
CA LEU A 626 -17.65 9.88 -5.59
C LEU A 626 -16.32 10.58 -5.31
N GLN A 627 -15.92 11.57 -6.11
CA GLN A 627 -14.71 12.37 -5.88
C GLN A 627 -14.80 13.21 -4.60
N ILE A 628 -15.94 13.84 -4.31
CA ILE A 628 -16.17 14.57 -3.06
C ILE A 628 -16.06 13.62 -1.86
N THR A 629 -16.73 12.47 -1.94
CA THR A 629 -16.71 11.46 -0.86
C THR A 629 -15.30 10.95 -0.57
N ILE A 630 -14.49 10.74 -1.61
CA ILE A 630 -13.07 10.36 -1.46
C ILE A 630 -12.26 11.49 -0.84
N GLY A 631 -12.48 12.74 -1.24
CA GLY A 631 -11.84 13.92 -0.65
C GLY A 631 -12.12 14.02 0.86
N ASP A 632 -13.38 13.84 1.27
CA ASP A 632 -13.79 13.86 2.67
C ASP A 632 -13.17 12.71 3.47
N GLN A 633 -13.13 11.50 2.89
CA GLN A 633 -12.50 10.35 3.53
C GLN A 633 -10.98 10.49 3.65
N ALA A 634 -10.32 11.07 2.64
CA ALA A 634 -8.89 11.35 2.69
C ALA A 634 -8.55 12.37 3.79
N ALA A 635 -9.35 13.43 3.93
CA ALA A 635 -9.20 14.40 5.03
C ALA A 635 -9.44 13.78 6.41
N GLU A 636 -10.42 12.87 6.54
CA GLU A 636 -10.67 12.13 7.77
C GLU A 636 -9.49 11.19 8.11
N ILE A 637 -8.93 10.49 7.12
CA ILE A 637 -7.74 9.63 7.26
C ILE A 637 -6.55 10.44 7.79
N GLU A 638 -6.24 11.59 7.18
CA GLU A 638 -5.11 12.42 7.62
C GLU A 638 -5.32 12.96 9.03
N ARG A 639 -6.53 13.41 9.37
CA ARG A 639 -6.85 13.85 10.74
C ARG A 639 -6.63 12.75 11.78
N TRP A 640 -7.02 11.51 11.49
CA TRP A 640 -6.82 10.40 12.41
C TRP A 640 -5.36 9.92 12.46
N ARG A 641 -4.59 10.07 11.38
CA ARG A 641 -3.13 9.85 11.37
C ARG A 641 -2.42 10.84 12.28
N GLU A 642 -2.71 12.13 12.17
CA GLU A 642 -2.14 13.15 13.04
C GLU A 642 -2.42 12.87 14.52
N ILE A 643 -3.65 12.46 14.86
CA ILE A 643 -4.01 12.09 16.23
C ILE A 643 -3.24 10.85 16.70
N ALA A 644 -3.05 9.86 15.83
CA ALA A 644 -2.31 8.64 16.15
C ALA A 644 -0.80 8.89 16.34
N GLU A 645 -0.21 9.74 15.50
CA GLU A 645 1.20 10.16 15.58
C GLU A 645 1.46 10.98 16.86
N GLN A 646 0.58 11.93 17.18
CA GLN A 646 0.68 12.72 18.41
C GLN A 646 0.58 11.85 19.68
N CYS A 647 -0.19 10.76 19.63
CA CYS A 647 -0.26 9.79 20.73
C CYS A 647 0.95 8.84 20.79
N GLN A 648 1.71 8.68 19.71
CA GLN A 648 2.97 7.92 19.67
C GLN A 648 4.16 8.69 20.26
N ASP A 649 4.18 10.03 20.10
CA ASP A 649 5.27 10.89 20.57
C ASP A 649 5.16 11.34 22.04
N ALA A 650 4.07 11.00 22.73
CA ALA A 650 3.88 11.27 24.14
C ALA A 650 4.88 10.44 24.99
N GLY A 651 6.04 11.03 25.32
CA GLY A 651 7.09 10.44 26.15
C GLY A 651 8.49 10.41 25.54
N ALA A 652 8.68 10.87 24.31
CA ALA A 652 10.01 10.95 23.69
C ALA A 652 10.88 12.07 24.31
N LEU A 653 12.19 11.82 24.43
CA LEU A 653 13.18 12.84 24.82
C LEU A 653 13.07 14.02 23.84
N PRO A 654 12.82 15.26 24.30
CA PRO A 654 12.79 16.40 23.40
C PRO A 654 14.19 16.63 22.78
N GLU A 655 14.25 17.24 21.60
CA GLU A 655 15.52 17.64 21.01
C GLU A 655 16.25 18.62 21.94
N ILE A 656 17.39 18.18 22.49
CA ILE A 656 18.17 18.92 23.48
C ILE A 656 19.57 19.18 22.92
N ILE A 657 19.98 20.44 22.92
CA ILE A 657 21.31 20.88 22.51
C ILE A 657 22.23 20.81 23.72
N ASP A 658 23.17 19.86 23.74
CA ASP A 658 24.15 19.74 24.82
C ASP A 658 25.26 20.78 24.69
N VAL A 659 25.27 21.75 25.60
CA VAL A 659 26.24 22.85 25.64
C VAL A 659 27.12 22.81 26.88
N ARG A 660 27.06 21.74 27.67
CA ARG A 660 27.84 21.62 28.92
C ARG A 660 29.34 21.77 28.70
N ALA A 661 29.84 21.26 27.58
CA ALA A 661 31.27 21.32 27.23
C ALA A 661 31.68 22.66 26.56
N THR A 662 30.73 23.46 26.08
CA THR A 662 31.00 24.66 25.26
C THR A 662 30.73 25.97 25.98
N LEU A 663 29.90 25.96 27.02
CA LEU A 663 29.62 27.16 27.82
C LEU A 663 30.85 27.63 28.61
N PRO A 664 31.00 28.95 28.83
CA PRO A 664 32.11 29.49 29.59
C PRO A 664 32.11 28.99 31.04
N HIS A 665 33.31 28.75 31.56
CA HIS A 665 33.60 28.47 32.96
C HIS A 665 34.58 29.49 33.52
N HIS A 666 34.54 29.72 34.83
CA HIS A 666 35.48 30.64 35.45
C HIS A 666 36.89 30.03 35.47
N PRO A 667 37.94 30.75 35.03
CA PRO A 667 39.27 30.16 34.86
C PRO A 667 39.94 29.76 36.19
N THR A 668 39.53 30.36 37.31
CA THR A 668 40.21 30.17 38.62
C THR A 668 39.30 29.73 39.77
N LEU A 669 37.97 29.68 39.58
CA LEU A 669 37.08 29.19 40.64
C LEU A 669 37.00 27.66 40.53
N PRO A 670 36.89 26.94 41.67
CA PRO A 670 36.66 25.51 41.63
C PRO A 670 35.32 25.21 40.92
N PRO A 671 35.21 24.10 40.18
CA PRO A 671 33.95 23.70 39.55
C PRO A 671 32.85 23.50 40.61
N TYR A 672 31.60 23.52 40.16
CA TYR A 672 30.50 23.14 41.04
C TYR A 672 30.72 21.73 41.60
N ARG A 673 30.46 21.57 42.90
CA ARG A 673 30.43 20.26 43.54
C ARG A 673 29.25 19.44 43.02
N ASN A 674 29.31 18.13 43.18
CA ASN A 674 28.14 17.29 43.02
C ASN A 674 27.20 17.43 44.23
N ARG A 675 25.90 17.29 43.99
CA ARG A 675 24.88 17.19 45.03
C ARG A 675 24.99 15.84 45.73
N THR A 676 24.60 15.83 47.00
CA THR A 676 24.60 14.63 47.84
C THR A 676 23.20 14.19 48.24
N GLN A 677 22.17 14.95 47.84
CA GLN A 677 20.77 14.64 48.11
C GLN A 677 20.06 14.26 46.80
N PRO A 678 19.03 13.41 46.88
CA PRO A 678 18.20 13.08 45.73
C PRO A 678 17.46 14.32 45.23
N ILE A 679 17.16 14.30 43.93
CA ILE A 679 16.39 15.36 43.28
C ILE A 679 14.92 15.14 43.63
N THR A 680 14.30 16.14 44.23
CA THR A 680 12.90 16.06 44.68
C THR A 680 12.03 17.16 44.08
N LYS A 681 12.63 18.16 43.40
CA LYS A 681 11.92 19.27 42.76
C LYS A 681 12.53 19.68 41.42
N ILE A 682 11.68 20.18 40.54
CA ILE A 682 12.09 20.91 39.34
C ILE A 682 11.62 22.36 39.51
N ILE A 683 12.56 23.29 39.45
CA ILE A 683 12.31 24.70 39.69
C ILE A 683 12.32 25.47 38.37
N ILE A 684 11.22 26.15 38.08
CA ILE A 684 11.03 26.97 36.89
C ILE A 684 11.51 28.40 37.18
N HIS A 685 12.33 28.90 36.25
CA HIS A 685 12.94 30.22 36.27
C HIS A 685 12.59 31.01 35.00
N HIS A 686 12.72 32.33 35.11
CA HIS A 686 13.06 33.16 33.96
C HIS A 686 14.47 33.68 34.11
N THR A 687 15.08 34.14 33.03
CA THR A 687 16.42 34.72 33.06
C THR A 687 16.44 36.18 33.48
N ASP A 688 15.28 36.85 33.45
CA ASP A 688 15.14 38.30 33.60
C ASP A 688 16.01 39.07 32.59
N THR A 689 16.01 38.60 31.34
CA THR A 689 16.71 39.19 30.19
C THR A 689 15.72 39.48 29.05
N PRO A 690 16.12 40.24 28.02
CA PRO A 690 15.42 40.23 26.74
C PRO A 690 15.24 38.81 26.19
N SER A 691 14.18 38.56 25.43
CA SER A 691 13.83 37.24 24.86
C SER A 691 14.81 36.75 23.79
N ASN A 692 15.55 37.67 23.16
CA ASN A 692 16.56 37.37 22.14
C ASN A 692 17.97 37.11 22.70
N PHE A 693 18.12 37.00 24.03
CA PHE A 693 19.40 36.61 24.62
C PHE A 693 19.72 35.14 24.31
N THR A 694 21.02 34.83 24.21
CA THR A 694 21.48 33.46 24.01
C THR A 694 21.91 32.81 25.33
N VAL A 695 22.00 31.48 25.34
CA VAL A 695 22.48 30.72 26.50
C VAL A 695 23.92 31.08 26.87
N GLU A 696 24.77 31.40 25.89
CA GLU A 696 26.15 31.84 26.09
C GLU A 696 26.21 33.20 26.80
N GLN A 697 25.33 34.14 26.46
CA GLN A 697 25.25 35.44 27.14
C GLN A 697 24.83 35.29 28.61
N ILE A 698 23.90 34.37 28.89
CA ILE A 698 23.47 34.04 30.26
C ILE A 698 24.61 33.38 31.03
N ALA A 699 25.32 32.43 30.43
CA ALA A 699 26.48 31.78 31.03
C ALA A 699 27.59 32.80 31.33
N HIS A 700 27.92 33.67 30.37
CA HIS A 700 28.90 34.73 30.53
C HIS A 700 28.55 35.67 31.69
N TYR A 701 27.27 36.04 31.85
CA TYR A 701 26.82 36.86 32.98
C TYR A 701 26.93 36.14 34.34
N HIS A 702 26.71 34.83 34.41
CA HIS A 702 26.92 34.07 35.65
C HIS A 702 28.40 33.95 36.00
N VAL A 703 29.25 33.69 35.01
CA VAL A 703 30.69 33.49 35.21
C VAL A 703 31.39 34.80 35.57
N TYR A 704 31.16 35.87 34.80
CA TYR A 704 31.96 37.09 34.90
C TYR A 704 31.23 38.28 35.53
N GLY A 705 29.90 38.21 35.69
CA GLY A 705 29.12 39.34 36.18
C GLY A 705 29.30 39.62 37.68
N THR A 706 29.55 40.88 38.05
CA THR A 706 29.71 41.34 39.44
C THR A 706 28.71 42.47 39.78
N ARG A 707 28.10 42.41 40.97
CA ARG A 707 27.25 43.46 41.56
C ARG A 707 27.40 43.44 43.10
N PRO A 708 26.97 44.47 43.86
CA PRO A 708 27.18 44.54 45.31
C PRO A 708 26.78 43.30 46.13
N ASN A 709 25.85 42.47 45.61
CA ASN A 709 25.39 41.23 46.23
C ASN A 709 25.50 40.00 45.30
N LYS A 710 26.32 40.06 44.24
CA LYS A 710 26.54 38.95 43.31
C LYS A 710 28.03 38.82 42.98
N SER A 711 28.62 37.71 43.42
CA SER A 711 29.97 37.28 43.04
C SER A 711 29.96 36.48 41.73
N GLN A 712 31.12 36.37 41.10
CA GLN A 712 31.38 35.47 39.97
C GLN A 712 31.11 34.01 40.34
N TRP A 713 30.61 33.21 39.40
CA TRP A 713 30.29 31.79 39.61
C TRP A 713 31.18 30.87 38.77
N PRO A 714 31.36 29.58 39.18
CA PRO A 714 32.12 28.60 38.40
C PRO A 714 31.60 28.34 36.97
N GLY A 715 30.31 28.56 36.72
CA GLY A 715 29.63 28.30 35.45
C GLY A 715 28.21 28.87 35.43
N ILE A 716 27.43 28.48 34.42
CA ILE A 716 25.99 28.80 34.37
C ILE A 716 25.24 28.12 35.52
N GLY A 717 24.29 28.84 36.14
CA GLY A 717 23.57 28.35 37.32
C GLY A 717 22.41 27.39 37.03
N TYR A 718 21.92 27.32 35.80
CA TYR A 718 20.75 26.50 35.42
C TYR A 718 21.17 25.16 34.83
N HIS A 719 20.33 24.14 35.00
CA HIS A 719 20.53 22.82 34.39
C HIS A 719 20.07 22.81 32.95
N TYR A 720 18.95 23.49 32.69
CA TYR A 720 18.40 23.66 31.36
C TYR A 720 18.01 25.11 31.12
N VAL A 721 18.21 25.58 29.89
CA VAL A 721 17.76 26.90 29.44
C VAL A 721 16.91 26.72 28.17
N ILE A 722 15.79 27.44 28.07
CA ILE A 722 14.87 27.37 26.94
C ILE A 722 14.76 28.74 26.27
N ALA A 723 15.23 28.84 25.03
CA ALA A 723 15.17 30.07 24.25
C ALA A 723 13.74 30.39 23.76
N ALA A 724 13.51 31.62 23.28
CA ALA A 724 12.18 32.10 22.90
C ALA A 724 11.53 31.31 21.74
N ASP A 725 12.35 30.69 20.89
CA ASP A 725 11.95 29.80 19.79
C ASP A 725 11.61 28.37 20.25
N GLY A 726 11.80 28.04 21.53
CA GLY A 726 11.58 26.72 22.09
C GLY A 726 12.81 25.81 22.09
N SER A 727 13.98 26.26 21.62
CA SER A 727 15.23 25.50 21.67
C SER A 727 15.64 25.20 23.12
N ILE A 728 15.91 23.93 23.45
CA ILE A 728 16.31 23.49 24.79
C ILE A 728 17.82 23.26 24.84
N TYR A 729 18.50 23.95 25.76
CA TYR A 729 19.93 23.80 26.01
C TYR A 729 20.17 23.06 27.31
N TRP A 730 21.00 22.00 27.28
CA TRP A 730 21.47 21.30 28.47
C TRP A 730 22.78 21.93 28.95
N CYS A 731 22.74 22.51 30.15
CA CYS A 731 23.74 23.43 30.66
C CYS A 731 24.57 22.88 31.83
N GLN A 732 24.03 21.95 32.63
CA GLN A 732 24.74 21.30 33.74
C GLN A 732 24.29 19.84 33.91
N ASN A 733 25.19 18.96 34.39
CA ASN A 733 24.82 17.58 34.73
C ASN A 733 23.75 17.56 35.83
N HIS A 734 22.92 16.51 35.86
CA HIS A 734 21.87 16.39 36.89
C HIS A 734 22.44 16.25 38.30
N GLU A 735 23.66 15.76 38.44
CA GLU A 735 24.33 15.64 39.74
C GLU A 735 24.95 16.98 40.19
N THR A 736 25.08 17.98 39.30
CA THR A 736 25.80 19.22 39.62
C THR A 736 25.02 20.09 40.60
N HIS A 737 25.62 20.48 41.73
CA HIS A 737 25.06 21.47 42.65
C HIS A 737 25.32 22.90 42.12
N SER A 738 24.59 23.30 41.08
CA SER A 738 24.70 24.64 40.48
C SER A 738 23.93 25.70 41.29
N TYR A 739 24.18 26.98 41.03
CA TYR A 739 23.60 28.08 41.83
C TYR A 739 22.36 28.67 41.15
N HIS A 740 21.16 28.29 41.57
CA HIS A 740 19.91 28.90 41.04
C HIS A 740 18.90 29.32 42.12
N VAL A 741 18.84 28.66 43.28
CA VAL A 741 17.82 28.86 44.35
C VAL A 741 18.39 28.61 45.76
N GLY A 742 19.61 29.10 46.06
CA GLY A 742 20.18 29.01 47.42
C GLY A 742 20.18 27.59 48.03
N ALA A 743 19.47 27.39 49.14
CA ALA A 743 19.40 26.09 49.82
C ALA A 743 18.76 24.98 48.96
N ALA A 744 17.86 25.32 48.02
CA ALA A 744 17.17 24.33 47.20
C ALA A 744 18.06 23.72 46.10
N ASN A 745 19.22 24.33 45.82
CA ASN A 745 20.21 23.77 44.88
C ASN A 745 20.65 22.35 45.26
N ALA A 746 20.54 21.96 46.54
CA ALA A 746 20.94 20.65 47.01
C ALA A 746 20.03 19.51 46.52
N TYR A 747 18.77 19.79 46.19
CA TYR A 747 17.74 18.77 45.92
C TYR A 747 16.87 19.09 44.69
N SER A 748 17.30 20.00 43.81
CA SER A 748 16.47 20.43 42.67
C SER A 748 17.25 20.60 41.36
N LEU A 749 16.50 20.50 40.26
CA LEU A 749 16.95 20.95 38.95
C LEU A 749 16.36 22.33 38.63
N GLY A 750 17.14 23.16 37.96
CA GLY A 750 16.74 24.51 37.53
C GLY A 750 16.51 24.55 36.03
N VAL A 751 15.27 24.82 35.60
CA VAL A 751 14.87 25.02 34.20
C VAL A 751 14.53 26.49 34.01
N SER A 752 15.26 27.20 33.15
CA SER A 752 15.12 28.65 32.97
C SER A 752 14.68 29.02 31.57
N LEU A 753 13.62 29.81 31.45
CA LEU A 753 13.10 30.29 30.17
C LEU A 753 13.68 31.68 29.91
N ILE A 754 14.30 31.88 28.74
CA ILE A 754 14.90 33.16 28.36
C ILE A 754 13.80 34.20 28.20
N GLY A 755 13.85 35.25 29.01
CA GLY A 755 12.87 36.33 28.98
C GLY A 755 12.69 37.03 30.33
N ARG A 756 11.92 38.11 30.30
CA ARG A 756 11.49 38.89 31.47
C ARG A 756 9.97 38.86 31.57
N PHE A 757 9.43 37.90 32.28
CA PHE A 757 7.97 37.72 32.42
C PHE A 757 7.38 38.59 33.56
N LEU A 758 7.71 39.87 33.56
CA LEU A 758 7.21 40.86 34.52
C LEU A 758 6.28 41.86 33.81
N ARG A 759 5.38 42.49 34.57
CA ARG A 759 4.45 43.50 34.04
C ARG A 759 5.15 44.80 33.66
N VAL A 760 6.37 45.01 34.15
CA VAL A 760 7.10 46.26 34.05
C VAL A 760 8.48 46.00 33.45
N GLY A 761 8.81 46.74 32.40
CA GLY A 761 10.11 46.69 31.73
C GLY A 761 11.24 47.28 32.59
N TYR A 762 12.46 47.28 32.05
CA TYR A 762 13.64 47.83 32.73
C TYR A 762 13.55 49.35 32.98
N ASP A 763 12.76 50.06 32.18
CA ASP A 763 12.54 51.50 32.26
C ASP A 763 11.42 51.89 33.23
N GLY A 764 10.82 50.92 33.94
CA GLY A 764 9.71 51.16 34.85
C GLY A 764 8.36 51.34 34.17
N LYS A 765 8.27 51.20 32.84
CA LYS A 765 7.01 51.30 32.09
C LYS A 765 6.33 49.94 31.93
N PRO A 766 5.01 49.91 31.67
CA PRO A 766 4.30 48.66 31.38
C PRO A 766 4.93 47.93 30.19
N GLN A 767 5.22 46.65 30.39
CA GLN A 767 5.73 45.75 29.36
C GLN A 767 4.56 45.26 28.48
N ALA A 768 4.80 45.04 27.18
CA ALA A 768 3.76 44.56 26.28
C ALA A 768 3.20 43.20 26.78
N PRO A 769 1.87 42.97 26.73
CA PRO A 769 1.27 41.75 27.29
C PRO A 769 1.90 40.44 26.80
N ALA A 770 2.31 40.38 25.53
CA ALA A 770 2.98 39.22 24.93
C ALA A 770 4.35 38.91 25.56
N ASP A 771 5.08 39.93 26.01
CA ASP A 771 6.40 39.75 26.64
C ASP A 771 6.28 39.46 28.15
N GLN A 772 5.09 39.58 28.75
CA GLN A 772 4.86 39.29 30.17
C GLN A 772 4.71 37.79 30.46
N LEU A 773 4.70 36.94 29.42
CA LEU A 773 4.51 35.50 29.48
C LEU A 773 5.57 34.80 28.63
N PRO A 774 5.90 33.53 28.91
CA PRO A 774 6.70 32.74 27.99
C PRO A 774 5.97 32.52 26.66
N THR A 775 6.73 32.34 25.57
CA THR A 775 6.15 32.04 24.26
C THR A 775 5.48 30.66 24.25
N THR A 776 4.61 30.41 23.28
CA THR A 776 3.98 29.09 23.12
C THR A 776 5.02 28.00 22.90
N ALA A 777 6.04 28.26 22.07
CA ALA A 777 7.14 27.33 21.84
C ALA A 777 7.94 27.05 23.12
N GLN A 778 8.18 28.07 23.95
CA GLN A 778 8.80 27.89 25.27
C GLN A 778 7.94 27.02 26.19
N LEU A 779 6.62 27.25 26.25
CA LEU A 779 5.72 26.47 27.10
C LEU A 779 5.61 25.01 26.64
N GLU A 780 5.59 24.76 25.33
CA GLU A 780 5.59 23.42 24.75
C GLU A 780 6.89 22.68 25.07
N SER A 781 8.04 23.28 24.78
CA SER A 781 9.35 22.71 25.11
C SER A 781 9.56 22.54 26.61
N ALA A 782 9.13 23.50 27.44
CA ALA A 782 9.17 23.37 28.90
C ALA A 782 8.29 22.22 29.38
N SER A 783 7.08 22.06 28.82
CA SER A 783 6.18 20.98 29.23
C SER A 783 6.74 19.60 28.89
N ARG A 784 7.30 19.41 27.69
CA ARG A 784 7.94 18.15 27.27
C ARG A 784 9.18 17.86 28.10
N LEU A 785 10.06 18.86 28.26
CA LEU A 785 11.29 18.72 29.05
C LEU A 785 10.98 18.38 30.51
N VAL A 786 10.04 19.08 31.14
CA VAL A 786 9.71 18.85 32.55
C VAL A 786 9.01 17.51 32.73
N ALA A 787 8.11 17.10 31.83
CA ALA A 787 7.52 15.77 31.85
C ALA A 787 8.59 14.66 31.77
N TRP A 788 9.55 14.80 30.86
CA TRP A 788 10.67 13.88 30.75
C TRP A 788 11.56 13.88 32.01
N LEU A 789 11.95 15.06 32.51
CA LEU A 789 12.76 15.20 33.72
C LEU A 789 12.08 14.60 34.96
N MET A 790 10.76 14.73 35.07
CA MET A 790 9.99 14.13 36.16
C MET A 790 10.14 12.60 36.19
N GLY A 791 10.16 11.95 35.02
CA GLY A 791 10.47 10.53 34.90
C GLY A 791 11.93 10.23 35.23
N GLU A 792 12.85 10.96 34.60
CA GLU A 792 14.30 10.75 34.70
C GLU A 792 14.82 10.85 36.14
N VAL A 793 14.33 11.84 36.89
CA VAL A 793 14.78 12.09 38.27
C VAL A 793 13.79 11.61 39.35
N ASN A 794 12.80 10.80 38.95
CA ASN A 794 11.78 10.20 39.81
C ASN A 794 10.99 11.22 40.67
N VAL A 795 10.63 12.35 40.07
CA VAL A 795 9.71 13.34 40.65
C VAL A 795 8.30 13.02 40.17
N THR A 796 7.54 12.29 40.99
CA THR A 796 6.23 11.72 40.57
C THR A 796 5.06 12.70 40.69
N ASP A 797 5.13 13.64 41.62
CA ASP A 797 4.07 14.61 41.91
C ASP A 797 4.33 15.95 41.20
N ILE A 798 3.39 16.36 40.33
CA ILE A 798 3.45 17.63 39.58
C ILE A 798 3.50 18.85 40.50
N ALA A 799 3.02 18.74 41.74
CA ALA A 799 3.14 19.82 42.73
C ALA A 799 4.60 20.12 43.11
N GLN A 800 5.54 19.20 42.82
CA GLN A 800 6.99 19.41 42.99
C GLN A 800 7.63 20.20 41.83
N VAL A 801 6.86 20.50 40.77
CA VAL A 801 7.25 21.48 39.74
C VAL A 801 6.80 22.86 40.20
N VAL A 802 7.77 23.66 40.66
CA VAL A 802 7.51 24.94 41.33
C VAL A 802 8.29 26.08 40.69
N GLY A 803 7.81 27.31 40.78
CA GLY A 803 8.57 28.49 40.39
C GLY A 803 9.52 28.93 41.50
N HIS A 804 10.63 29.60 41.16
CA HIS A 804 11.61 30.08 42.13
C HIS A 804 10.99 30.86 43.31
N LYS A 805 9.98 31.72 43.07
CA LYS A 805 9.26 32.46 44.13
C LYS A 805 8.51 31.61 45.15
N GLU A 806 8.32 30.32 44.89
CA GLU A 806 7.65 29.40 45.81
C GLU A 806 8.62 28.79 46.84
N VAL A 807 9.92 28.97 46.61
CA VAL A 807 11.01 28.37 47.40
C VAL A 807 12.07 29.39 47.80
N GLY A 808 11.95 30.64 47.35
CA GLY A 808 12.83 31.76 47.71
C GLY A 808 12.14 33.12 47.57
N GLN A 809 12.76 34.18 48.13
CA GLN A 809 12.26 35.55 48.02
C GLN A 809 12.66 36.18 46.69
N THR A 810 11.79 36.10 45.69
CA THR A 810 12.02 36.62 44.34
C THR A 810 10.71 36.83 43.57
N THR A 811 10.75 37.60 42.48
CA THR A 811 9.64 37.73 41.52
C THR A 811 9.64 36.60 40.47
N CYS A 812 10.78 35.93 40.28
CA CYS A 812 10.99 34.81 39.34
C CYS A 812 10.03 33.62 39.61
N PRO A 813 9.44 32.97 38.59
CA PRO A 813 9.67 33.14 37.16
C PRO A 813 8.79 34.21 36.49
N GLY A 814 8.14 35.08 37.26
CA GLY A 814 7.33 36.16 36.71
C GLY A 814 6.15 36.57 37.58
N ASP A 815 5.53 37.69 37.25
CA ASP A 815 4.39 38.23 37.99
C ASP A 815 3.15 37.35 37.86
N GLN A 816 2.97 36.76 36.67
CA GLN A 816 1.77 36.01 36.32
C GLN A 816 1.86 34.50 36.57
N TRP A 817 2.87 34.04 37.33
CA TRP A 817 3.11 32.61 37.60
C TRP A 817 1.93 31.92 38.31
N ARG A 818 1.46 32.47 39.44
CA ARG A 818 0.31 31.94 40.22
C ARG A 818 -0.96 32.80 40.16
N ARG A 819 -0.85 34.03 39.65
CA ARG A 819 -1.91 35.06 39.68
C ARG A 819 -2.08 35.65 38.27
N GLY A 820 -3.21 36.29 37.97
CA GLY A 820 -3.52 36.74 36.61
C GLY A 820 -3.74 35.55 35.69
N VAL A 821 -3.03 35.51 34.55
CA VAL A 821 -3.11 34.39 33.58
C VAL A 821 -2.73 33.04 34.22
N ASN A 822 -1.94 33.03 35.31
CA ASN A 822 -1.58 31.82 36.06
C ASN A 822 -0.96 30.74 35.14
N TRP A 823 0.13 31.11 34.47
CA TRP A 823 0.79 30.22 33.52
C TRP A 823 1.46 29.00 34.19
N LYS A 824 1.53 28.94 35.53
CA LYS A 824 1.80 27.68 36.25
C LYS A 824 0.73 26.63 35.96
N LYS A 825 -0.54 27.01 36.02
CA LYS A 825 -1.66 26.09 35.78
C LYS A 825 -1.64 25.59 34.33
N ASP A 826 -1.36 26.47 33.37
CA ASP A 826 -1.20 26.10 31.96
C ASP A 826 -0.02 25.15 31.76
N LEU A 827 1.16 25.49 32.30
CA LEU A 827 2.33 24.62 32.21
C LEU A 827 2.09 23.25 32.88
N HIS A 828 1.48 23.21 34.07
CA HIS A 828 1.10 21.96 34.74
C HIS A 828 0.11 21.14 33.91
N ALA A 829 -0.91 21.77 33.33
CA ALA A 829 -1.86 21.09 32.47
C ALA A 829 -1.19 20.52 31.22
N ARG A 830 -0.23 21.24 30.62
CA ARG A 830 0.56 20.77 29.50
C ARG A 830 1.48 19.62 29.90
N ILE A 831 2.18 19.71 31.03
CA ILE A 831 3.02 18.62 31.55
C ILE A 831 2.17 17.37 31.80
N GLU A 832 1.01 17.52 32.45
CA GLU A 832 0.08 16.41 32.65
C GLU A 832 -0.47 15.87 31.33
N ALA A 833 -0.75 16.72 30.33
CA ALA A 833 -1.14 16.26 29.00
C ALA A 833 -0.03 15.46 28.32
N GLN A 834 1.24 15.88 28.47
CA GLN A 834 2.42 15.13 28.00
C GLN A 834 2.56 13.79 28.74
N ARG A 835 2.32 13.77 30.05
CA ARG A 835 2.36 12.55 30.88
C ARG A 835 1.17 11.60 30.63
N LEU A 836 0.04 12.12 30.18
CA LEU A 836 -1.21 11.38 29.94
C LEU A 836 -1.50 11.07 28.45
N GLY A 837 -0.62 11.50 27.53
CA GLY A 837 -0.78 11.28 26.08
C GLY A 837 -2.03 11.89 25.45
N LYS A 838 -2.57 12.98 26.01
CA LYS A 838 -3.77 13.66 25.49
C LYS A 838 -3.37 14.75 24.49
N PRO A 839 -3.98 14.81 23.28
CA PRO A 839 -3.91 16.03 22.47
C PRO A 839 -4.58 17.17 23.22
N MET A 840 -3.94 18.34 23.26
CA MET A 840 -4.57 19.58 23.73
C MET A 840 -5.73 19.91 22.78
N ALA A 841 -6.96 19.62 23.19
CA ALA A 841 -8.12 20.30 22.62
C ALA A 841 -7.96 21.78 22.96
N PHE A 842 -7.73 22.62 21.95
CA PHE A 842 -7.78 24.06 22.09
C PHE A 842 -9.17 24.44 22.63
N TYR A 843 -9.28 24.64 23.93
CA TYR A 843 -10.41 25.36 24.50
C TYR A 843 -10.21 26.82 24.12
N LEU A 844 -10.85 27.23 23.03
CA LEU A 844 -11.23 28.62 22.82
C LEU A 844 -12.08 29.03 24.04
N LEU A 845 -11.45 29.74 24.97
CA LEU A 845 -12.16 30.59 25.91
C LEU A 845 -12.21 31.98 25.27
N PHE A 846 -13.46 32.46 25.12
CA PHE A 846 -13.91 33.69 24.47
C PHE A 846 -12.98 34.90 24.55
#